data_AF-A0A938IRL2-F1
#
_entry.id   AF-A0A938IRL2-F1
#
_cell.length_a   1.000
_cell.length_b   1.000
_cell.length_c   1.000
_cell.angle_alpha   90.00
_cell.angle_beta   90.00
_cell.angle_gamma   90.00
#
_symmetry.space_group_name_H-M   'P 1'
#
loop_
_entity.id
_entity.type
_entity.pdbx_description
1 polymer ?
#
loop_
_entity_poly.entity_id
_entity_poly.type
_entity_poly.pdbx_seq_one_letter_code
_entity_poly.pdbx_strand_id
1 'polypeptide(L)'
;MTTRGVRGGMRSCRYCLWAVAVLLAAGTAVMGGGRIARADEPPKVDPELDAARKHEATTRGEESSREMARSATREIARSERRRSEESLARWREVHAALQAAIAASRPEAELAELRASLEERTTTLRTDLDRLISDTIAGNKASNELFPSEMALRDAMSAVRDVEIKPLEAASNALADETARLLTQAGKEADAKAKAVEAVAARRALLETKAVRVMEIQQWAAIRKDTADELIEQSGEAAQIARDSAAIETDVPFKQRLEQFVQQQEQEKAAAAAIRAEALQAIDNADIEIHTLRSAAIGGLKPLAPDQWDYAKARHLLVRAGFGGTPKEVEKLHAMGLHNAVDFLVEFYRQPVDLPALELTPPLVSDPLRGKMRHSGVGNRAVRLDPQSVEANQLIQVRRWWLRRLVESPRPLQEKLTLFWHGHFASQNSVVNNSYTMLRQNEFFRQHAAGNFGAMLYGIVHDPAMIRYLDNNKNIKGNPNENLAREIMELFSMGVDQGYTEHDIVEAARALTGYTFDHATGTYRFVYEHHDTTEKTIFGKKGTWTGDDLVRLILERPETSRFVAKKLFEYFAYQDPDAATIDGLAIVLSDRQYALEPMLKSLFLSEEFYSARSMGTQVKSPVELMVGLLRDLGVKPQVVWQPIERPLPKSDGTSLVIDVSVSSYETLDKVLGDMGMLLLEPPDVKGWRYGRPWIDSQRLFVRYNAVASLIEKIGSQGVDVVTLIREGGCKTSEEAVDYLAKACLAQPLSKEKRDALVQHLGALPPEGEWAGQQGALNERLRSLLMLMLCVPEHQLS
;
A
#
# COMPACT_ATOMS: atom_id res chain seq x y z
N MET A 1 -22.50 31.32 -10.22
CA MET A 1 -22.46 30.80 -8.84
C MET A 1 -22.20 29.31 -8.90
N THR A 2 -20.93 28.92 -8.89
CA THR A 2 -20.48 27.52 -8.94
C THR A 2 -19.13 27.42 -8.21
N THR A 3 -19.13 26.67 -7.11
CA THR A 3 -18.05 25.76 -6.65
C THR A 3 -16.60 26.17 -6.89
N ARG A 4 -16.10 27.21 -6.18
CA ARG A 4 -14.64 27.42 -6.01
C ARG A 4 -14.19 27.84 -4.59
N GLY A 5 -15.06 27.80 -3.58
CA GLY A 5 -14.80 28.40 -2.25
C GLY A 5 -14.35 27.48 -1.10
N VAL A 6 -14.14 26.17 -1.28
CA VAL A 6 -14.03 25.23 -0.13
C VAL A 6 -12.60 24.66 0.11
N ARG A 7 -11.58 25.09 -0.64
CA ARG A 7 -10.21 24.53 -0.47
C ARG A 7 -9.40 25.11 0.69
N GLY A 8 -9.81 26.22 1.32
CA GLY A 8 -9.06 26.88 2.40
C GLY A 8 -9.19 26.23 3.78
N GLY A 9 -10.35 25.63 4.11
CA GLY A 9 -10.63 25.10 5.45
C GLY A 9 -10.19 23.66 5.71
N MET A 10 -9.65 22.95 4.71
CA MET A 10 -9.31 21.52 4.80
C MET A 10 -7.88 21.25 5.29
N ARG A 11 -7.00 22.26 5.35
CA ARG A 11 -5.61 22.09 5.82
C ARG A 11 -5.55 21.83 7.33
N SER A 12 -6.26 22.62 8.15
CA SER A 12 -6.29 22.48 9.63
C SER A 12 -6.87 21.16 10.13
N CYS A 13 -7.76 20.52 9.37
CA CYS A 13 -8.43 19.28 9.80
C CYS A 13 -7.54 18.03 9.62
N ARG A 14 -6.59 18.06 8.66
CA ARG A 14 -5.59 16.98 8.47
C ARG A 14 -4.52 16.97 9.57
N TYR A 15 -4.16 18.15 10.09
CA TYR A 15 -3.17 18.30 11.17
C TYR A 15 -3.65 17.71 12.50
N CYS A 16 -4.94 17.83 12.82
CA CYS A 16 -5.51 17.25 14.04
C CYS A 16 -5.66 15.71 13.97
N LEU A 17 -6.04 15.16 12.81
CA LEU A 17 -6.26 13.72 12.66
C LEU A 17 -4.96 12.91 12.72
N TRP A 18 -3.85 13.46 12.22
CA TRP A 18 -2.54 12.79 12.31
C TRP A 18 -1.90 12.92 13.69
N ALA A 19 -2.01 14.09 14.34
CA ALA A 19 -1.60 14.26 15.74
C ALA A 19 -2.36 13.33 16.69
N VAL A 20 -3.67 13.11 16.46
CA VAL A 20 -4.47 12.13 17.21
C VAL A 20 -4.02 10.69 16.93
N ALA A 21 -3.63 10.35 15.70
CA ALA A 21 -3.10 9.02 15.38
C ALA A 21 -1.73 8.74 16.01
N VAL A 22 -0.83 9.74 16.04
CA VAL A 22 0.48 9.65 16.72
C VAL A 22 0.31 9.63 18.25
N LEU A 23 -0.64 10.39 18.81
CA LEU A 23 -0.97 10.34 20.24
C LEU A 23 -1.65 9.02 20.65
N LEU A 24 -2.43 8.39 19.77
CA LEU A 24 -3.00 7.05 20.00
C LEU A 24 -1.93 5.94 19.92
N ALA A 25 -0.92 6.10 19.06
CA ALA A 25 0.24 5.19 18.98
C ALA A 25 1.17 5.34 20.20
N ALA A 26 1.41 6.57 20.67
CA ALA A 26 2.19 6.81 21.90
C ALA A 26 1.42 6.40 23.16
N GLY A 27 0.10 6.60 23.19
CA GLY A 27 -0.77 6.24 24.33
C GLY A 27 -0.93 4.73 24.54
N THR A 28 -0.72 3.92 23.50
CA THR A 28 -0.77 2.45 23.61
C THR A 28 0.57 1.85 24.07
N ALA A 29 1.70 2.52 23.81
CA ALA A 29 3.02 2.09 24.30
C ALA A 29 3.22 2.31 25.83
N VAL A 30 2.45 3.22 26.45
CA VAL A 30 2.56 3.53 27.89
C VAL A 30 1.59 2.69 28.75
N MET A 31 0.60 2.01 28.17
CA MET A 31 -0.41 1.23 28.90
C MET A 31 -0.31 -0.29 28.71
N GLY A 32 0.92 -0.82 28.65
CA GLY A 32 1.19 -2.26 28.67
C GLY A 32 1.72 -2.73 30.03
N GLY A 33 0.84 -3.31 30.86
CA GLY A 33 1.24 -4.29 31.89
C GLY A 33 1.84 -3.77 33.19
N GLY A 34 1.05 -3.09 34.03
CA GLY A 34 1.35 -2.85 35.43
C GLY A 34 0.06 -2.61 36.21
N ARG A 35 -0.10 -3.25 37.37
CA ARG A 35 -1.29 -3.12 38.24
C ARG A 35 -1.75 -1.67 38.33
N ILE A 36 -3.05 -1.44 38.14
CA ILE A 36 -3.73 -0.18 38.49
C ILE A 36 -3.49 0.05 39.99
N ALA A 37 -2.46 0.84 40.30
CA ALA A 37 -2.31 1.42 41.62
C ALA A 37 -3.46 2.40 41.82
N ARG A 38 -4.10 2.32 42.98
CA ARG A 38 -5.20 3.20 43.37
C ARG A 38 -4.79 4.66 43.21
N ALA A 39 -5.67 5.43 42.60
CA ALA A 39 -5.62 6.89 42.55
C ALA A 39 -5.64 7.45 43.99
N ASP A 40 -4.66 8.32 44.29
CA ASP A 40 -4.80 9.50 45.18
C ASP A 40 -3.47 10.28 45.22
N GLU A 41 -2.88 10.58 44.06
CA GLU A 41 -1.89 11.67 43.88
C GLU A 41 -1.73 11.92 42.37
N PRO A 42 -1.91 13.16 41.86
CA PRO A 42 -1.55 13.44 40.48
C PRO A 42 -0.05 13.15 40.29
N PRO A 43 0.37 12.52 39.17
CA PRO A 43 1.78 12.25 38.95
C PRO A 43 2.56 13.56 39.05
N LYS A 44 3.66 13.56 39.81
CA LYS A 44 4.58 14.71 39.88
C LYS A 44 5.02 15.03 38.45
N VAL A 45 4.51 16.14 37.90
CA VAL A 45 4.90 16.62 36.58
C VAL A 45 6.37 17.02 36.67
N ASP A 46 7.21 16.47 35.80
CA ASP A 46 8.61 16.85 35.67
C ASP A 46 8.69 18.38 35.41
N PRO A 47 9.31 19.17 36.31
CA PRO A 47 9.39 20.61 36.15
C PRO A 47 10.11 21.06 34.87
N GLU A 48 11.08 20.28 34.38
CA GLU A 48 11.80 20.55 33.13
C GLU A 48 10.85 20.37 31.92
N LEU A 49 10.03 19.32 31.94
CA LEU A 49 9.06 19.04 30.89
C LEU A 49 7.91 20.06 30.86
N ASP A 50 7.41 20.48 32.03
CA ASP A 50 6.38 21.53 32.13
C ASP A 50 6.90 22.88 31.60
N ALA A 51 8.15 23.24 31.93
CA ALA A 51 8.78 24.43 31.41
C ALA A 51 8.94 24.38 29.87
N ALA A 52 9.40 23.25 29.32
CA ALA A 52 9.54 23.06 27.89
C ALA A 52 8.18 23.16 27.15
N ARG A 53 7.13 22.52 27.68
CA ARG A 53 5.77 22.58 27.09
C ARG A 53 5.16 23.97 27.14
N LYS A 54 5.40 24.73 28.22
CA LYS A 54 4.98 26.14 28.29
C LYS A 54 5.69 26.99 27.25
N HIS A 55 7.00 26.79 27.07
CA HIS A 55 7.76 27.50 26.04
C HIS A 55 7.24 27.16 24.63
N GLU A 56 7.02 25.88 24.33
CA GLU A 56 6.42 25.44 23.05
C GLU A 56 5.06 26.11 22.81
N ALA A 57 4.19 26.15 23.83
CA ALA A 57 2.87 26.76 23.72
C ALA A 57 2.94 28.27 23.44
N THR A 58 3.86 28.99 24.09
CA THR A 58 4.09 30.41 23.82
C THR A 58 4.56 30.63 22.38
N THR A 59 5.58 29.89 21.94
CA THR A 59 6.13 30.02 20.59
C THR A 59 5.10 29.66 19.51
N ARG A 60 4.23 28.70 19.78
CA ARG A 60 3.11 28.32 18.90
C ARG A 60 2.09 29.45 18.75
N GLY A 61 1.80 30.17 19.83
CA GLY A 61 0.93 31.34 19.77
C GLY A 61 1.51 32.47 18.90
N GLU A 62 2.83 32.68 18.99
CA GLU A 62 3.51 33.69 18.17
C GLU A 62 3.57 33.33 16.69
N GLU A 63 3.92 32.09 16.35
CA GLU A 63 3.95 31.59 14.98
C GLU A 63 2.56 31.68 14.33
N SER A 64 1.52 31.20 15.02
CA SER A 64 0.13 31.26 14.54
C SER A 64 -0.32 32.71 14.26
N SER A 65 0.09 33.64 15.11
CA SER A 65 -0.20 35.07 14.92
C SER A 65 0.48 35.63 13.65
N ARG A 66 1.72 35.23 13.37
CA ARG A 66 2.46 35.64 12.18
C ARG A 66 1.89 34.99 10.91
N GLU A 67 1.53 33.72 10.95
CA GLU A 67 0.90 33.03 9.81
C GLU A 67 -0.47 33.64 9.46
N MET A 68 -1.27 34.05 10.46
CA MET A 68 -2.51 34.79 10.19
C MET A 68 -2.24 36.13 9.48
N ALA A 69 -1.24 36.90 9.94
CA ALA A 69 -0.86 38.16 9.33
C ALA A 69 -0.34 37.98 7.89
N ARG A 70 0.48 36.94 7.66
CA ARG A 70 0.95 36.54 6.33
C ARG A 70 -0.20 36.11 5.43
N SER A 71 -1.12 35.28 5.91
CA SER A 71 -2.25 34.81 5.11
C SER A 71 -3.13 35.98 4.64
N ALA A 72 -3.35 36.98 5.49
CA ALA A 72 -4.13 38.17 5.13
C ALA A 72 -3.42 39.01 4.05
N THR A 73 -2.14 39.34 4.26
CA THR A 73 -1.34 40.14 3.31
C THR A 73 -1.13 39.42 1.98
N ARG A 74 -0.98 38.10 2.00
CA ARG A 74 -0.89 37.24 0.82
C ARG A 74 -2.12 37.34 -0.08
N GLU A 75 -3.32 37.29 0.49
CA GLU A 75 -4.55 37.33 -0.30
C GLU A 75 -4.76 38.71 -0.94
N ILE A 76 -4.33 39.77 -0.24
CA ILE A 76 -4.30 41.12 -0.78
C ILE A 76 -3.32 41.19 -1.96
N ALA A 77 -2.07 40.76 -1.78
CA ALA A 77 -1.07 40.76 -2.85
C ALA A 77 -1.51 39.95 -4.09
N ARG A 78 -2.18 38.80 -3.88
CA ARG A 78 -2.79 38.01 -4.96
C ARG A 78 -3.88 38.77 -5.71
N SER A 79 -4.76 39.45 -4.96
CA SER A 79 -5.83 40.26 -5.54
C SER A 79 -5.28 41.42 -6.38
N GLU A 80 -4.22 42.08 -5.91
CA GLU A 80 -3.57 43.18 -6.66
C GLU A 80 -2.83 42.68 -7.91
N ARG A 81 -2.18 41.50 -7.85
CA ARG A 81 -1.59 40.86 -9.04
C ARG A 81 -2.63 40.61 -10.12
N ARG A 82 -3.73 39.95 -9.75
CA ARG A 82 -4.82 39.67 -10.70
C ARG A 82 -5.40 40.96 -11.29
N ARG A 83 -5.62 41.99 -10.47
CA ARG A 83 -6.10 43.29 -10.96
C ARG A 83 -5.13 43.92 -11.94
N SER A 84 -3.84 43.92 -11.62
CA SER A 84 -2.79 44.48 -12.49
C SER A 84 -2.68 43.73 -13.82
N GLU A 85 -2.78 42.39 -13.81
CA GLU A 85 -2.84 41.58 -15.02
C GLU A 85 -4.05 41.90 -15.90
N GLU A 86 -5.23 41.99 -15.29
CA GLU A 86 -6.47 42.34 -16.00
C GLU A 86 -6.40 43.75 -16.60
N SER A 87 -5.86 44.72 -15.85
CA SER A 87 -5.65 46.10 -16.32
C SER A 87 -4.62 46.16 -17.46
N LEU A 88 -3.53 45.40 -17.37
CA LEU A 88 -2.51 45.30 -18.43
C LEU A 88 -3.09 44.66 -19.70
N ALA A 89 -3.92 43.61 -19.57
CA ALA A 89 -4.59 42.99 -20.69
C ALA A 89 -5.56 43.95 -21.40
N ARG A 90 -6.38 44.70 -20.64
CA ARG A 90 -7.28 45.73 -21.20
C ARG A 90 -6.52 46.87 -21.87
N TRP A 91 -5.36 47.24 -21.34
CA TRP A 91 -4.49 48.21 -21.98
C TRP A 91 -3.98 47.69 -23.33
N ARG A 92 -3.48 46.45 -23.38
CA ARG A 92 -2.98 45.80 -24.60
C ARG A 92 -4.04 45.71 -25.68
N GLU A 93 -5.29 45.44 -25.30
CA GLU A 93 -6.42 45.35 -26.22
C GLU A 93 -6.67 46.67 -26.98
N VAL A 94 -6.80 47.80 -26.27
CA VAL A 94 -7.02 49.08 -26.96
C VAL A 94 -5.75 49.62 -27.60
N HIS A 95 -4.57 49.33 -27.07
CA HIS A 95 -3.33 49.63 -27.79
C HIS A 95 -3.30 48.91 -29.15
N ALA A 96 -3.64 47.62 -29.21
CA ALA A 96 -3.73 46.88 -30.46
C ALA A 96 -4.82 47.44 -31.40
N ALA A 97 -5.99 47.80 -30.86
CA ALA A 97 -7.06 48.44 -31.63
C ALA A 97 -6.61 49.78 -32.23
N LEU A 98 -5.89 50.60 -31.45
CA LEU A 98 -5.32 51.86 -31.92
C LEU A 98 -4.30 51.63 -33.05
N GLN A 99 -3.37 50.67 -32.89
CA GLN A 99 -2.40 50.34 -33.94
C GLN A 99 -3.07 49.84 -35.22
N ALA A 100 -4.12 49.00 -35.09
CA ALA A 100 -4.90 48.53 -36.22
C ALA A 100 -5.66 49.68 -36.92
N ALA A 101 -6.24 50.61 -36.16
CA ALA A 101 -6.92 51.78 -36.69
C ALA A 101 -5.96 52.73 -37.43
N ILE A 102 -4.74 52.92 -36.89
CA ILE A 102 -3.66 53.67 -37.55
C ILE A 102 -3.26 53.00 -38.87
N ALA A 103 -3.00 51.69 -38.85
CA ALA A 103 -2.63 50.94 -40.05
C ALA A 103 -3.73 50.96 -41.13
N ALA A 104 -5.00 50.97 -40.71
CA ALA A 104 -6.16 51.06 -41.60
C ALA A 104 -6.49 52.51 -42.04
N SER A 105 -5.70 53.52 -41.64
CA SER A 105 -5.93 54.94 -41.96
C SER A 105 -7.34 55.42 -41.58
N ARG A 106 -7.84 55.00 -40.41
CA ARG A 106 -9.16 55.40 -39.88
C ARG A 106 -9.24 56.92 -39.63
N PRO A 107 -10.45 57.51 -39.61
CA PRO A 107 -10.62 58.96 -39.38
C PRO A 107 -10.01 59.43 -38.04
N GLU A 108 -9.47 60.65 -38.02
CA GLU A 108 -8.79 61.21 -36.83
C GLU A 108 -9.68 61.25 -35.58
N ALA A 109 -11.01 61.39 -35.75
CA ALA A 109 -11.95 61.34 -34.62
C ALA A 109 -11.94 59.96 -33.90
N GLU A 110 -11.85 58.86 -34.65
CA GLU A 110 -11.79 57.49 -34.12
C GLU A 110 -10.42 57.22 -33.46
N LEU A 111 -9.35 57.76 -34.05
CA LEU A 111 -8.00 57.70 -33.46
C LEU A 111 -7.91 58.52 -32.16
N ALA A 112 -8.56 59.68 -32.09
CA ALA A 112 -8.59 60.53 -30.89
C ALA A 112 -9.34 59.84 -29.73
N GLU A 113 -10.45 59.16 -30.02
CA GLU A 113 -11.22 58.39 -29.03
C GLU A 113 -10.39 57.21 -28.47
N LEU A 114 -9.73 56.45 -29.35
CA LEU A 114 -8.86 55.35 -28.95
C LEU A 114 -7.63 55.82 -28.16
N ARG A 115 -7.04 56.97 -28.51
CA ARG A 115 -5.94 57.60 -27.74
C ARG A 115 -6.40 58.02 -26.35
N ALA A 116 -7.57 58.66 -26.24
CA ALA A 116 -8.15 59.05 -24.96
C ALA A 116 -8.44 57.82 -24.07
N SER A 117 -9.01 56.76 -24.65
CA SER A 117 -9.25 55.49 -23.91
C SER A 117 -7.95 54.81 -23.48
N LEU A 118 -6.90 54.88 -24.31
CA LEU A 118 -5.58 54.35 -23.95
C LEU A 118 -4.94 55.13 -22.79
N GLU A 119 -5.09 56.46 -22.77
CA GLU A 119 -4.60 57.32 -21.68
C GLU A 119 -5.32 57.05 -20.35
N GLU A 120 -6.64 56.88 -20.38
CA GLU A 120 -7.45 56.48 -19.22
C GLU A 120 -7.00 55.12 -18.66
N ARG A 121 -6.81 54.13 -19.53
CA ARG A 121 -6.34 52.79 -19.13
C ARG A 121 -4.89 52.81 -18.66
N THR A 122 -4.05 53.70 -19.18
CA THR A 122 -2.67 53.90 -18.69
C THR A 122 -2.71 54.42 -17.25
N THR A 123 -3.59 55.38 -16.95
CA THR A 123 -3.78 55.91 -15.58
C THR A 123 -4.28 54.83 -14.62
N THR A 124 -5.23 54.02 -15.07
CA THR A 124 -5.78 52.89 -14.29
C THR A 124 -4.70 51.84 -14.02
N LEU A 125 -3.95 51.44 -15.06
CA LEU A 125 -2.85 50.49 -14.94
C LEU A 125 -1.79 50.96 -13.96
N ARG A 126 -1.35 52.24 -14.02
CA ARG A 126 -0.38 52.79 -13.06
C ARG A 126 -0.89 52.72 -11.62
N THR A 127 -2.18 53.02 -11.39
CA THR A 127 -2.79 52.95 -10.06
C THR A 127 -2.79 51.52 -9.50
N ASP A 128 -3.13 50.53 -10.34
CA ASP A 128 -3.12 49.13 -9.93
C ASP A 128 -1.69 48.61 -9.73
N LEU A 129 -0.73 49.06 -10.55
CA LEU A 129 0.69 48.74 -10.38
C LEU A 129 1.29 49.33 -9.10
N ASP A 130 0.86 50.52 -8.67
CA ASP A 130 1.27 51.08 -7.38
C ASP A 130 0.83 50.20 -6.20
N ARG A 131 -0.40 49.69 -6.26
CA ARG A 131 -0.92 48.74 -5.26
C ARG A 131 -0.19 47.41 -5.33
N LEU A 132 0.05 46.90 -6.53
CA LEU A 132 0.86 45.69 -6.75
C LEU A 132 2.23 45.81 -6.07
N ILE A 133 2.94 46.92 -6.27
CA ILE A 133 4.26 47.15 -5.66
C ILE A 133 4.15 47.14 -4.14
N SER A 134 3.26 47.96 -3.58
CA SER A 134 3.08 48.10 -2.13
C SER A 134 2.71 46.79 -1.46
N ASP A 135 1.68 46.11 -1.97
CA ASP A 135 1.09 44.96 -1.32
C ASP A 135 1.92 43.69 -1.52
N THR A 136 2.66 43.58 -2.63
CA THR A 136 3.66 42.52 -2.80
C THR A 136 4.82 42.70 -1.82
N ILE A 137 5.34 43.92 -1.64
CA ILE A 137 6.40 44.18 -0.65
C ILE A 137 5.90 43.83 0.77
N ALA A 138 4.67 44.21 1.12
CA ALA A 138 4.08 43.87 2.41
C ALA A 138 3.91 42.35 2.58
N GLY A 139 3.44 41.64 1.54
CA GLY A 139 3.30 40.18 1.56
C GLY A 139 4.63 39.43 1.67
N ASN A 140 5.66 39.88 0.95
CA ASN A 140 7.01 39.32 1.04
C ASN A 140 7.59 39.53 2.43
N LYS A 141 7.45 40.74 2.99
CA LYS A 141 7.88 41.05 4.35
C LYS A 141 7.22 40.14 5.38
N ALA A 142 5.90 39.96 5.31
CA ALA A 142 5.18 39.07 6.23
C ALA A 142 5.63 37.60 6.11
N SER A 143 5.97 37.14 4.90
CA SER A 143 6.54 35.80 4.68
C SER A 143 7.96 35.69 5.25
N ASN A 144 8.79 36.72 5.08
CA ASN A 144 10.15 36.76 5.61
C ASN A 144 10.19 36.81 7.15
N GLU A 145 9.20 37.45 7.78
CA GLU A 145 9.04 37.47 9.25
C GLU A 145 8.51 36.14 9.81
N LEU A 146 7.89 35.29 8.99
CA LEU A 146 7.38 33.99 9.41
C LEU A 146 8.51 32.97 9.59
N PHE A 147 9.50 32.93 8.69
CA PHE A 147 10.56 31.91 8.72
C PHE A 147 11.28 31.78 10.09
N PRO A 148 11.69 32.87 10.78
CA PRO A 148 12.30 32.74 12.10
C PRO A 148 11.35 32.15 13.15
N SER A 149 10.06 32.42 13.06
CA SER A 149 9.06 31.90 14.00
C SER A 149 8.74 30.42 13.77
N GLU A 150 8.74 29.95 12.51
CA GLU A 150 8.67 28.53 12.18
C GLU A 150 9.87 27.77 12.79
N MET A 151 11.09 28.33 12.68
CA MET A 151 12.28 27.71 13.28
C MET A 151 12.22 27.70 14.81
N ALA A 152 11.80 28.80 15.42
CA ALA A 152 11.68 28.87 16.87
C ALA A 152 10.68 27.83 17.41
N LEU A 153 9.55 27.63 16.72
CA LEU A 153 8.56 26.63 17.11
C LEU A 153 9.08 25.21 16.93
N ARG A 154 9.77 24.92 15.81
CA ARG A 154 10.46 23.65 15.60
C ARG A 154 11.43 23.35 16.74
N ASP A 155 12.26 24.32 17.13
CA ASP A 155 13.28 24.16 18.17
C ASP A 155 12.64 23.95 19.55
N ALA A 156 11.57 24.68 19.86
CA ALA A 156 10.81 24.49 21.08
C ALA A 156 10.16 23.08 21.16
N MET A 157 9.60 22.59 20.05
CA MET A 157 9.07 21.21 19.98
C MET A 157 10.17 20.16 20.16
N SER A 158 11.31 20.34 19.49
CA SER A 158 12.47 19.47 19.65
C SER A 158 12.97 19.44 21.10
N ALA A 159 12.99 20.59 21.78
CA ALA A 159 13.41 20.67 23.19
C ALA A 159 12.49 19.87 24.11
N VAL A 160 11.17 19.85 23.86
CA VAL A 160 10.23 18.99 24.60
C VAL A 160 10.60 17.51 24.43
N ARG A 161 10.90 17.08 23.20
CA ARG A 161 11.34 15.70 22.93
C ARG A 161 12.67 15.38 23.57
N ASP A 162 13.62 16.32 23.59
CA ASP A 162 14.91 16.12 24.21
C ASP A 162 14.78 15.86 25.72
N VAL A 163 13.85 16.53 26.40
CA VAL A 163 13.53 16.26 27.82
C VAL A 163 12.92 14.86 28.00
N GLU A 164 12.04 14.42 27.10
CA GLU A 164 11.43 13.08 27.14
C GLU A 164 12.43 11.94 26.82
N ILE A 165 13.42 12.19 25.95
CA ILE A 165 14.42 11.20 25.52
C ILE A 165 15.42 10.88 26.63
N LYS A 166 15.88 11.87 27.41
CA LYS A 166 16.89 11.69 28.48
C LYS A 166 16.58 10.54 29.44
N PRO A 167 15.39 10.46 30.09
CA PRO A 167 15.09 9.38 31.02
C PRO A 167 14.96 8.01 30.32
N LEU A 168 14.46 7.98 29.08
CA LEU A 168 14.36 6.74 28.30
C LEU A 168 15.75 6.17 27.97
N GLU A 169 16.71 7.04 27.63
CA GLU A 169 18.08 6.65 27.34
C GLU A 169 18.79 6.11 28.58
N ALA A 170 18.63 6.79 29.72
CA ALA A 170 19.15 6.32 31.00
C ALA A 170 18.57 4.95 31.39
N ALA A 171 17.25 4.77 31.26
CA ALA A 171 16.58 3.51 31.55
C ALA A 171 17.02 2.38 30.60
N SER A 172 17.12 2.65 29.30
CA SER A 172 17.57 1.69 28.30
C SER A 172 19.00 1.20 28.57
N ASN A 173 19.92 2.11 28.91
CA ASN A 173 21.30 1.75 29.23
C ASN A 173 21.40 0.97 30.55
N ALA A 174 20.67 1.38 31.59
CA ALA A 174 20.67 0.68 32.87
C ALA A 174 20.17 -0.77 32.75
N LEU A 175 19.11 -1.00 31.98
CA LEU A 175 18.57 -2.35 31.73
C LEU A 175 19.53 -3.20 30.89
N ALA A 176 20.22 -2.61 29.91
CA ALA A 176 21.24 -3.31 29.12
C ALA A 176 22.43 -3.74 30.00
N ASP A 177 22.94 -2.85 30.85
CA ASP A 177 24.01 -3.15 31.80
C ASP A 177 23.60 -4.22 32.82
N GLU A 178 22.38 -4.14 33.34
CA GLU A 178 21.83 -5.15 34.26
C GLU A 178 21.73 -6.53 33.57
N THR A 179 21.24 -6.57 32.33
CA THR A 179 21.16 -7.80 31.53
C THR A 179 22.54 -8.41 31.32
N ALA A 180 23.53 -7.60 30.92
CA ALA A 180 24.91 -8.05 30.72
C ALA A 180 25.53 -8.60 32.02
N ARG A 181 25.29 -7.95 33.16
CA ARG A 181 25.75 -8.44 34.47
C ARG A 181 25.12 -9.79 34.83
N LEU A 182 23.80 -9.95 34.65
CA LEU A 182 23.12 -11.21 34.96
C LEU A 182 23.60 -12.38 34.08
N LEU A 183 23.91 -12.13 32.80
CA LEU A 183 24.47 -13.15 31.90
C LEU A 183 25.83 -13.68 32.35
N THR A 184 26.59 -12.93 33.16
CA THR A 184 27.88 -13.38 33.72
C THR A 184 27.74 -14.17 35.02
N GLN A 185 26.54 -14.27 35.59
CA GLN A 185 26.29 -14.96 36.86
C GLN A 185 25.68 -16.35 36.61
N ALA A 186 26.28 -17.38 37.20
CA ALA A 186 25.76 -18.75 37.09
C ALA A 186 24.38 -18.89 37.77
N GLY A 187 23.42 -19.53 37.09
CA GLY A 187 22.07 -19.75 37.62
C GLY A 187 21.13 -18.54 37.52
N LYS A 188 21.54 -17.49 36.80
CA LYS A 188 20.76 -16.25 36.57
C LYS A 188 20.23 -16.13 35.14
N GLU A 189 20.24 -17.21 34.37
CA GLU A 189 19.86 -17.21 32.95
C GLU A 189 18.39 -16.80 32.75
N ALA A 190 17.49 -17.25 33.65
CA ALA A 190 16.08 -16.88 33.61
C ALA A 190 15.85 -15.39 33.93
N ASP A 191 16.54 -14.87 34.94
CA ASP A 191 16.48 -13.45 35.33
C ASP A 191 17.08 -12.56 34.22
N ALA A 192 18.21 -12.98 33.63
CA ALA A 192 18.83 -12.30 32.50
C ALA A 192 17.89 -12.25 31.30
N LYS A 193 17.16 -13.34 31.00
CA LYS A 193 16.18 -13.40 29.92
C LYS A 193 15.00 -12.44 30.17
N ALA A 194 14.49 -12.38 31.39
CA ALA A 194 13.42 -11.44 31.74
C ALA A 194 13.88 -9.98 31.59
N LYS A 195 15.09 -9.66 32.05
CA LYS A 195 15.69 -8.33 31.91
C LYS A 195 16.01 -7.94 30.48
N ALA A 196 16.42 -8.90 29.64
CA ALA A 196 16.62 -8.66 28.23
C ALA A 196 15.33 -8.19 27.53
N VAL A 197 14.17 -8.75 27.90
CA VAL A 197 12.87 -8.31 27.35
C VAL A 197 12.56 -6.87 27.76
N GLU A 198 12.78 -6.51 29.03
CA GLU A 198 12.64 -5.13 29.50
C GLU A 198 13.60 -4.18 28.76
N ALA A 199 14.85 -4.58 28.56
CA ALA A 199 15.86 -3.79 27.86
C ALA A 199 15.50 -3.54 26.39
N VAL A 200 14.97 -4.55 25.68
CA VAL A 200 14.49 -4.41 24.29
C VAL A 200 13.30 -3.46 24.23
N ALA A 201 12.33 -3.58 25.16
CA ALA A 201 11.19 -2.68 25.22
C ALA A 201 11.60 -1.22 25.48
N ALA A 202 12.52 -1.00 26.42
CA ALA A 202 13.06 0.33 26.72
C ALA A 202 13.83 0.93 25.55
N ARG A 203 14.68 0.13 24.88
CA ARG A 203 15.43 0.56 23.70
C ARG A 203 14.50 0.93 22.55
N ARG A 204 13.43 0.17 22.34
CA ARG A 204 12.40 0.47 21.35
C ARG A 204 11.71 1.79 21.63
N ALA A 205 11.23 2.01 22.86
CA ALA A 205 10.58 3.26 23.24
C ALA A 205 11.50 4.47 22.98
N LEU A 206 12.78 4.36 23.34
CA LEU A 206 13.79 5.37 23.04
C LEU A 206 13.90 5.68 21.54
N LEU A 207 14.02 4.64 20.70
CA LEU A 207 14.18 4.80 19.26
C LEU A 207 12.91 5.35 18.58
N GLU A 208 11.73 4.92 19.02
CA GLU A 208 10.44 5.43 18.54
C GLU A 208 10.29 6.92 18.91
N THR A 209 10.63 7.32 20.14
CA THR A 209 10.61 8.74 20.54
C THR A 209 11.64 9.58 19.76
N LYS A 210 12.86 9.05 19.53
CA LYS A 210 13.85 9.70 18.65
C LYS A 210 13.31 9.87 17.22
N ALA A 211 12.63 8.86 16.68
CA ALA A 211 12.04 8.94 15.34
C ALA A 211 10.95 10.00 15.27
N VAL A 212 10.08 10.11 16.29
CA VAL A 212 9.05 11.16 16.37
C VAL A 212 9.66 12.56 16.35
N ARG A 213 10.73 12.80 17.11
CA ARG A 213 11.45 14.08 17.11
C ARG A 213 11.94 14.44 15.70
N VAL A 214 12.51 13.49 14.98
CA VAL A 214 13.01 13.73 13.61
C VAL A 214 11.86 13.93 12.63
N MET A 215 10.75 13.21 12.78
CA MET A 215 9.52 13.43 11.99
C MET A 215 8.96 14.84 12.19
N GLU A 216 8.98 15.37 13.42
CA GLU A 216 8.57 16.76 13.69
C GLU A 216 9.50 17.75 12.97
N ILE A 217 10.83 17.52 13.00
CA ILE A 217 11.81 18.32 12.25
C ILE A 217 11.53 18.28 10.74
N GLN A 218 11.30 17.09 10.19
CA GLN A 218 10.97 16.91 8.77
C GLN A 218 9.69 17.66 8.39
N GLN A 219 8.65 17.55 9.21
CA GLN A 219 7.37 18.23 8.99
C GLN A 219 7.55 19.75 8.93
N TRP A 220 8.35 20.32 9.83
CA TRP A 220 8.64 21.77 9.81
C TRP A 220 9.50 22.17 8.61
N ALA A 221 10.44 21.33 8.18
CA ALA A 221 11.18 21.56 6.94
C ALA A 221 10.24 21.57 5.72
N ALA A 222 9.24 20.68 5.67
CA ALA A 222 8.21 20.68 4.63
C ALA A 222 7.36 21.97 4.63
N ILE A 223 6.94 22.44 5.81
CA ILE A 223 6.23 23.73 5.95
C ILE A 223 7.09 24.88 5.43
N ARG A 224 8.36 24.95 5.83
CA ARG A 224 9.31 25.98 5.38
C ARG A 224 9.51 25.96 3.86
N LYS A 225 9.62 24.76 3.27
CA LYS A 225 9.71 24.56 1.81
C LYS A 225 8.46 25.05 1.10
N ASP A 226 7.27 24.75 1.62
CA ASP A 226 6.01 25.23 1.05
C ASP A 226 5.87 26.76 1.17
N THR A 227 6.24 27.35 2.32
CA THR A 227 6.30 28.80 2.50
C THR A 227 7.24 29.46 1.48
N ALA A 228 8.39 28.85 1.19
CA ALA A 228 9.36 29.32 0.20
C ALA A 228 8.85 29.17 -1.24
N ASP A 229 8.24 28.03 -1.60
CA ASP A 229 7.62 27.82 -2.92
C ASP A 229 6.59 28.92 -3.23
N GLU A 230 5.77 29.27 -2.24
CA GLU A 230 4.76 30.30 -2.38
C GLU A 230 5.37 31.70 -2.57
N LEU A 231 6.48 32.00 -1.91
CA LEU A 231 7.19 33.28 -2.08
C LEU A 231 7.86 33.40 -3.46
N ILE A 232 8.39 32.28 -3.97
CA ILE A 232 8.96 32.18 -5.33
C ILE A 232 7.88 32.46 -6.38
N GLU A 233 6.71 31.84 -6.24
CA GLU A 233 5.56 32.05 -7.13
C GLU A 233 5.11 33.52 -7.10
N GLN A 234 4.86 34.06 -5.90
CA GLN A 234 4.39 35.44 -5.70
C GLN A 234 5.34 36.49 -6.30
N SER A 235 6.63 36.36 -5.98
CA SER A 235 7.65 37.30 -6.46
C SER A 235 7.87 37.16 -7.97
N GLY A 236 7.82 35.93 -8.49
CA GLY A 236 7.95 35.66 -9.93
C GLY A 236 6.83 36.25 -10.77
N GLU A 237 5.58 36.08 -10.34
CA GLU A 237 4.41 36.67 -11.01
C GLU A 237 4.46 38.20 -10.97
N ALA A 238 4.71 38.79 -9.79
CA ALA A 238 4.80 40.24 -9.62
C ALA A 238 5.91 40.85 -10.48
N ALA A 239 7.09 40.20 -10.53
CA ALA A 239 8.20 40.62 -11.38
C ALA A 239 7.84 40.55 -12.88
N GLN A 240 7.05 39.57 -13.30
CA GLN A 240 6.63 39.46 -14.71
C GLN A 240 5.66 40.60 -15.09
N ILE A 241 4.65 40.85 -14.27
CA ILE A 241 3.68 41.94 -14.51
C ILE A 241 4.40 43.29 -14.57
N ALA A 242 5.32 43.53 -13.64
CA ALA A 242 6.09 44.77 -13.60
C ALA A 242 7.04 44.92 -14.79
N ARG A 243 7.71 43.84 -15.23
CA ARG A 243 8.56 43.85 -16.45
C ARG A 243 7.75 44.19 -17.69
N ASP A 244 6.62 43.50 -17.87
CA ASP A 244 5.73 43.72 -19.00
C ASP A 244 5.19 45.15 -19.04
N SER A 245 4.89 45.70 -17.86
CA SER A 245 4.38 47.07 -17.73
C SER A 245 5.49 48.11 -17.95
N ALA A 246 6.71 47.87 -17.46
CA ALA A 246 7.86 48.75 -17.70
C ALA A 246 8.25 48.84 -19.18
N ALA A 247 8.02 47.77 -19.95
CA ALA A 247 8.30 47.74 -21.38
C ALA A 247 7.40 48.68 -22.19
N ILE A 248 6.18 48.95 -21.71
CA ILE A 248 5.18 49.82 -22.37
C ILE A 248 5.09 51.21 -21.74
N GLU A 249 5.74 51.42 -20.58
CA GLU A 249 5.68 52.66 -19.83
C GLU A 249 6.52 53.77 -20.48
N THR A 250 5.94 54.97 -20.58
CA THR A 250 6.53 56.16 -21.18
C THR A 250 6.94 57.20 -20.14
N ASP A 251 6.37 57.18 -18.93
CA ASP A 251 6.83 58.01 -17.81
C ASP A 251 8.14 57.45 -17.24
N VAL A 252 9.24 58.17 -17.47
CA VAL A 252 10.59 57.72 -17.11
C VAL A 252 10.73 57.42 -15.60
N PRO A 253 10.26 58.27 -14.68
CA PRO A 253 10.30 57.97 -13.24
C PRO A 253 9.52 56.70 -12.86
N PHE A 254 8.30 56.51 -13.36
CA PHE A 254 7.50 55.33 -13.05
C PHE A 254 8.11 54.05 -13.63
N LYS A 255 8.63 54.11 -14.86
CA LYS A 255 9.37 53.00 -15.48
C LYS A 255 10.56 52.57 -14.64
N GLN A 256 11.40 53.51 -14.20
CA GLN A 256 12.55 53.20 -13.34
C GLN A 256 12.13 52.55 -12.03
N ARG A 257 11.01 52.99 -11.43
CA ARG A 257 10.47 52.38 -10.21
C ARG A 257 9.99 50.94 -10.44
N LEU A 258 9.35 50.65 -11.58
CA LEU A 258 8.98 49.28 -11.96
C LEU A 258 10.22 48.41 -12.16
N GLU A 259 11.24 48.91 -12.86
CA GLU A 259 12.51 48.19 -13.08
C GLU A 259 13.23 47.89 -11.75
N GLN A 260 13.24 48.84 -10.81
CA GLN A 260 13.76 48.62 -9.45
C GLN A 260 12.96 47.57 -8.69
N PHE A 261 11.62 47.63 -8.76
CA PHE A 261 10.75 46.63 -8.16
C PHE A 261 11.01 45.23 -8.73
N VAL A 262 11.21 45.10 -10.04
CA VAL A 262 11.59 43.83 -10.69
C VAL A 262 12.90 43.29 -10.11
N GLN A 263 13.93 44.13 -9.99
CA GLN A 263 15.20 43.71 -9.39
C GLN A 263 15.02 43.24 -7.94
N GLN A 264 14.20 43.93 -7.16
CA GLN A 264 13.88 43.53 -5.79
C GLN A 264 13.17 42.18 -5.75
N GLN A 265 12.17 41.95 -6.61
CA GLN A 265 11.43 40.68 -6.66
C GLN A 265 12.30 39.50 -7.11
N GLU A 266 13.23 39.71 -8.05
CA GLU A 266 14.19 38.65 -8.44
C GLU A 266 15.16 38.31 -7.29
N GLN A 267 15.55 39.29 -6.47
CA GLN A 267 16.34 39.03 -5.26
C GLN A 267 15.55 38.24 -4.21
N GLU A 268 14.30 38.62 -3.94
CA GLU A 268 13.40 37.87 -3.03
C GLU A 268 13.19 36.43 -3.49
N LYS A 269 12.97 36.24 -4.79
CA LYS A 269 12.84 34.91 -5.40
C LYS A 269 14.12 34.08 -5.24
N ALA A 270 15.29 34.68 -5.46
CA ALA A 270 16.57 33.99 -5.27
C ALA A 270 16.81 33.60 -3.80
N ALA A 271 16.48 34.48 -2.85
CA ALA A 271 16.55 34.19 -1.41
C ALA A 271 15.60 33.06 -1.01
N ALA A 272 14.35 33.10 -1.49
CA ALA A 272 13.36 32.05 -1.26
C ALA A 272 13.80 30.71 -1.87
N ALA A 273 14.41 30.71 -3.07
CA ALA A 273 14.96 29.51 -3.69
C ALA A 273 16.09 28.87 -2.86
N ALA A 274 16.94 29.67 -2.22
CA ALA A 274 17.96 29.17 -1.29
C ALA A 274 17.32 28.50 -0.06
N ILE A 275 16.32 29.14 0.56
CA ILE A 275 15.57 28.59 1.70
C ILE A 275 14.90 27.26 1.31
N ARG A 276 14.28 27.20 0.14
CA ARG A 276 13.67 25.99 -0.41
C ARG A 276 14.69 24.86 -0.55
N ALA A 277 15.89 25.15 -1.06
CA ALA A 277 16.94 24.16 -1.23
C ALA A 277 17.43 23.60 0.12
N GLU A 278 17.66 24.47 1.11
CA GLU A 278 18.00 24.06 2.49
C GLU A 278 16.90 23.17 3.10
N ALA A 279 15.64 23.56 2.93
CA ALA A 279 14.51 22.83 3.47
C ALA A 279 14.36 21.43 2.83
N LEU A 280 14.57 21.31 1.51
CA LEU A 280 14.61 20.00 0.83
C LEU A 280 15.75 19.12 1.36
N GLN A 281 16.95 19.67 1.52
CA GLN A 281 18.08 18.91 2.08
C GLN A 281 17.79 18.45 3.52
N ALA A 282 17.13 19.28 4.33
CA ALA A 282 16.71 18.92 5.68
C ALA A 282 15.66 17.78 5.68
N ILE A 283 14.72 17.79 4.74
CA ILE A 283 13.75 16.70 4.55
C ILE A 283 14.47 15.40 4.21
N ASP A 284 15.37 15.42 3.22
CA ASP A 284 16.12 14.24 2.78
C ASP A 284 16.96 13.64 3.93
N ASN A 285 17.65 14.48 4.69
CA ASN A 285 18.43 14.04 5.86
C ASN A 285 17.54 13.44 6.96
N ALA A 286 16.40 14.09 7.23
CA ALA A 286 15.46 13.62 8.24
C ALA A 286 14.82 12.28 7.83
N ASP A 287 14.49 12.08 6.54
CA ASP A 287 13.99 10.81 6.02
C ASP A 287 14.97 9.66 6.29
N ILE A 288 16.26 9.85 5.98
CA ILE A 288 17.31 8.85 6.24
C ILE A 288 17.37 8.49 7.72
N GLU A 289 17.34 9.49 8.60
CA GLU A 289 17.43 9.28 10.06
C GLU A 289 16.15 8.61 10.61
N ILE A 290 14.96 9.02 10.18
CA ILE A 290 13.68 8.39 10.55
C ILE A 290 13.69 6.92 10.15
N HIS A 291 14.09 6.61 8.92
CA HIS A 291 14.17 5.25 8.41
C HIS A 291 15.15 4.39 9.19
N THR A 292 16.31 4.95 9.56
CA THR A 292 17.31 4.28 10.39
C THR A 292 16.77 3.97 11.78
N LEU A 293 16.17 4.97 12.44
CA LEU A 293 15.60 4.82 13.79
C LEU A 293 14.43 3.83 13.82
N ARG A 294 13.52 3.91 12.84
CA ARG A 294 12.40 2.96 12.72
C ARG A 294 12.88 1.53 12.48
N SER A 295 13.85 1.33 11.59
CA SER A 295 14.40 0.00 11.32
C SER A 295 15.05 -0.58 12.58
N ALA A 296 15.80 0.24 13.33
CA ALA A 296 16.38 -0.16 14.60
C ALA A 296 15.31 -0.45 15.68
N ALA A 297 14.20 0.28 15.70
CA ALA A 297 13.09 0.07 16.63
C ALA A 297 12.26 -1.19 16.33
N ILE A 298 12.14 -1.56 15.05
CA ILE A 298 11.56 -2.82 14.62
C ILE A 298 12.46 -3.97 15.09
N GLY A 299 13.78 -3.85 14.84
CA GLY A 299 14.75 -4.92 15.07
C GLY A 299 14.62 -6.05 14.03
N GLY A 300 15.07 -7.24 14.41
CA GLY A 300 15.05 -8.42 13.55
C GLY A 300 16.25 -8.49 12.61
N LEU A 301 16.01 -8.56 11.30
CA LEU A 301 17.06 -8.74 10.31
C LEU A 301 17.86 -7.46 10.06
N LYS A 302 19.12 -7.62 9.64
CA LYS A 302 20.00 -6.51 9.28
C LYS A 302 19.47 -5.79 8.03
N PRO A 303 19.19 -4.47 8.08
CA PRO A 303 18.70 -3.71 6.93
C PRO A 303 19.74 -3.59 5.82
N LEU A 304 19.29 -3.59 4.56
CA LEU A 304 20.07 -3.26 3.38
C LEU A 304 20.52 -1.79 3.46
N ALA A 305 21.79 -1.54 3.13
CA ALA A 305 22.30 -0.18 3.06
C ALA A 305 21.62 0.60 1.92
N PRO A 306 21.20 1.87 2.13
CA PRO A 306 20.46 2.64 1.14
C PRO A 306 21.18 2.82 -0.21
N ASP A 307 22.51 2.89 -0.21
CA ASP A 307 23.35 3.01 -1.40
C ASP A 307 23.41 1.73 -2.24
N GLN A 308 22.98 0.60 -1.67
CA GLN A 308 22.83 -0.66 -2.38
C GLN A 308 21.45 -0.79 -3.06
N TRP A 309 20.51 0.13 -2.83
CA TRP A 309 19.21 0.10 -3.50
C TRP A 309 19.37 0.42 -4.99
N ASP A 310 18.91 -0.49 -5.86
CA ASP A 310 19.02 -0.35 -7.30
C ASP A 310 17.75 -0.83 -8.01
N TYR A 311 17.70 -0.65 -9.33
CA TYR A 311 16.57 -1.07 -10.16
C TYR A 311 16.26 -2.58 -10.04
N ALA A 312 17.26 -3.44 -9.96
CA ALA A 312 17.07 -4.89 -9.89
C ALA A 312 16.46 -5.30 -8.54
N LYS A 313 16.89 -4.66 -7.44
CA LYS A 313 16.31 -4.84 -6.10
C LYS A 313 14.88 -4.30 -6.01
N ALA A 314 14.60 -3.14 -6.63
CA ALA A 314 13.25 -2.62 -6.76
C ALA A 314 12.33 -3.59 -7.52
N ARG A 315 12.82 -4.16 -8.63
CA ARG A 315 12.09 -5.18 -9.38
C ARG A 315 11.84 -6.42 -8.53
N HIS A 316 12.86 -6.92 -7.84
CA HIS A 316 12.74 -8.09 -6.98
C HIS A 316 11.69 -7.88 -5.87
N LEU A 317 11.73 -6.73 -5.19
CA LEU A 317 10.72 -6.36 -4.20
C LEU A 317 9.31 -6.38 -4.81
N LEU A 318 9.10 -5.74 -5.96
CA LEU A 318 7.77 -5.66 -6.59
C LEU A 318 7.24 -7.03 -7.06
N VAL A 319 8.13 -7.93 -7.48
CA VAL A 319 7.78 -9.29 -7.90
C VAL A 319 7.45 -10.18 -6.70
N ARG A 320 8.25 -10.13 -5.64
CA ARG A 320 8.07 -11.00 -4.46
C ARG A 320 6.98 -10.49 -3.52
N ALA A 321 7.00 -9.20 -3.18
CA ALA A 321 5.98 -8.52 -2.35
C ALA A 321 4.75 -8.06 -3.17
N GLY A 322 4.64 -8.52 -4.40
CA GLY A 322 3.50 -8.31 -5.27
C GLY A 322 3.42 -9.43 -6.29
N PHE A 323 3.15 -9.05 -7.53
CA PHE A 323 3.14 -9.99 -8.66
C PHE A 323 4.02 -9.47 -9.81
N GLY A 324 4.80 -8.41 -9.59
CA GLY A 324 5.53 -7.73 -10.67
C GLY A 324 4.82 -6.46 -11.14
N GLY A 325 5.35 -5.88 -12.21
CA GLY A 325 4.93 -4.59 -12.73
C GLY A 325 5.80 -4.14 -13.91
N THR A 326 5.26 -3.18 -14.66
CA THR A 326 5.92 -2.63 -15.85
C THR A 326 7.27 -1.98 -15.51
N PRO A 327 8.20 -1.85 -16.47
CA PRO A 327 9.46 -1.16 -16.24
C PRO A 327 9.31 0.24 -15.61
N LYS A 328 8.27 0.99 -15.99
CA LYS A 328 7.94 2.30 -15.41
C LYS A 328 7.50 2.24 -13.95
N GLU A 329 6.75 1.20 -13.57
CA GLU A 329 6.36 0.99 -12.17
C GLU A 329 7.57 0.61 -11.31
N VAL A 330 8.51 -0.17 -11.85
CA VAL A 330 9.79 -0.47 -11.19
C VAL A 330 10.64 0.78 -11.03
N GLU A 331 10.76 1.62 -12.07
CA GLU A 331 11.47 2.91 -12.00
C GLU A 331 10.85 3.82 -10.94
N LYS A 332 9.52 3.89 -10.87
CA LYS A 332 8.80 4.65 -9.86
C LYS A 332 9.09 4.12 -8.46
N LEU A 333 9.09 2.81 -8.26
CA LEU A 333 9.40 2.20 -6.97
C LEU A 333 10.87 2.41 -6.57
N HIS A 334 11.80 2.30 -7.52
CA HIS A 334 13.21 2.59 -7.32
C HIS A 334 13.41 4.04 -6.87
N ALA A 335 12.77 5.00 -7.53
CA ALA A 335 12.86 6.43 -7.23
C ALA A 335 12.31 6.82 -5.85
N MET A 336 11.46 5.99 -5.22
CA MET A 336 11.00 6.22 -3.85
C MET A 336 12.11 6.00 -2.80
N GLY A 337 13.15 5.22 -3.13
CA GLY A 337 14.09 4.67 -2.16
C GLY A 337 13.53 3.45 -1.42
N LEU A 338 14.43 2.63 -0.84
CA LEU A 338 14.09 1.34 -0.23
C LEU A 338 12.96 1.43 0.81
N HIS A 339 13.09 2.31 1.80
CA HIS A 339 12.12 2.37 2.90
C HIS A 339 10.74 2.82 2.46
N ASN A 340 10.65 3.89 1.66
CA ASN A 340 9.38 4.34 1.13
C ASN A 340 8.75 3.32 0.17
N ALA A 341 9.56 2.58 -0.58
CA ALA A 341 9.08 1.48 -1.42
C ALA A 341 8.47 0.34 -0.57
N VAL A 342 9.13 -0.04 0.53
CA VAL A 342 8.62 -1.04 1.47
C VAL A 342 7.36 -0.54 2.19
N ASP A 343 7.37 0.68 2.71
CA ASP A 343 6.20 1.29 3.34
C ASP A 343 5.04 1.40 2.35
N PHE A 344 5.30 1.76 1.09
CA PHE A 344 4.30 1.76 0.03
C PHE A 344 3.66 0.38 -0.12
N LEU A 345 4.43 -0.71 -0.16
CA LEU A 345 3.85 -2.04 -0.34
C LEU A 345 3.17 -2.59 0.92
N VAL A 346 3.79 -2.43 2.09
CA VAL A 346 3.28 -2.96 3.36
C VAL A 346 2.07 -2.17 3.87
N GLU A 347 2.10 -0.84 3.74
CA GLU A 347 1.01 0.04 4.17
C GLU A 347 -0.01 0.28 3.05
N PHE A 348 -0.37 -0.79 2.34
CA PHE A 348 -1.28 -0.74 1.20
C PHE A 348 -2.65 -0.13 1.52
N TYR A 349 -3.04 -0.06 2.80
CA TYR A 349 -4.26 0.61 3.25
C TYR A 349 -4.27 2.12 2.94
N ARG A 350 -3.10 2.73 2.68
CA ARG A 350 -2.97 4.12 2.23
C ARG A 350 -3.30 4.32 0.73
N GLN A 351 -3.29 3.25 -0.06
CA GLN A 351 -3.71 3.29 -1.47
C GLN A 351 -5.23 3.24 -1.58
N PRO A 352 -5.86 3.71 -2.66
CA PRO A 352 -7.30 3.60 -2.83
C PRO A 352 -7.77 2.14 -3.00
N VAL A 353 -9.05 1.89 -2.74
CA VAL A 353 -9.72 0.61 -3.06
C VAL A 353 -10.38 0.78 -4.44
N ASP A 354 -9.71 0.35 -5.50
CA ASP A 354 -10.12 0.68 -6.89
C ASP A 354 -11.03 -0.37 -7.55
N LEU A 355 -11.36 -1.47 -6.86
CA LEU A 355 -12.13 -2.58 -7.46
C LEU A 355 -13.38 -2.92 -6.63
N PRO A 356 -14.54 -3.15 -7.28
CA PRO A 356 -15.80 -3.41 -6.60
C PRO A 356 -15.78 -4.73 -5.81
N ALA A 357 -16.55 -4.76 -4.72
CA ALA A 357 -16.85 -6.00 -4.02
C ALA A 357 -17.69 -6.92 -4.90
N LEU A 358 -17.60 -8.23 -4.66
CA LEU A 358 -18.47 -9.21 -5.30
C LEU A 358 -19.64 -9.49 -4.35
N GLU A 359 -20.86 -9.29 -4.83
CA GLU A 359 -22.06 -9.70 -4.12
C GLU A 359 -22.54 -11.04 -4.66
N LEU A 360 -22.61 -12.04 -3.78
CA LEU A 360 -23.19 -13.33 -4.09
C LEU A 360 -24.56 -13.48 -3.45
N THR A 361 -25.43 -14.26 -4.09
CA THR A 361 -26.62 -14.77 -3.41
C THR A 361 -26.19 -15.69 -2.25
N PRO A 362 -26.66 -15.46 -1.01
CA PRO A 362 -26.45 -16.39 0.09
C PRO A 362 -26.98 -17.80 -0.25
N PRO A 363 -26.58 -18.84 0.50
CA PRO A 363 -27.11 -20.18 0.30
C PRO A 363 -28.64 -20.13 0.23
N LEU A 364 -29.22 -20.74 -0.81
CA LEU A 364 -30.67 -20.73 -0.99
C LEU A 364 -31.33 -21.26 0.28
N VAL A 365 -32.01 -20.39 1.02
CA VAL A 365 -32.92 -20.82 2.08
C VAL A 365 -33.86 -21.81 1.43
N SER A 366 -33.90 -23.05 1.91
CA SER A 366 -35.02 -23.92 1.62
C SER A 366 -36.23 -23.25 2.25
N ASP A 367 -36.93 -22.41 1.48
CA ASP A 367 -38.17 -21.79 1.92
C ASP A 367 -39.05 -22.92 2.50
N PRO A 368 -39.49 -22.84 3.77
CA PRO A 368 -40.36 -23.85 4.36
C PRO A 368 -41.64 -24.09 3.54
N LEU A 369 -42.07 -23.11 2.74
CA LEU A 369 -43.18 -23.21 1.78
C LEU A 369 -42.82 -24.02 0.52
N ARG A 370 -41.53 -24.14 0.17
CA ARG A 370 -41.00 -24.94 -0.94
C ARG A 370 -41.22 -26.44 -0.73
N GLY A 371 -41.22 -26.88 0.53
CA GLY A 371 -41.64 -28.23 0.92
C GLY A 371 -43.16 -28.44 0.83
N LYS A 372 -43.96 -27.39 1.08
CA LYS A 372 -45.43 -27.45 1.06
C LYS A 372 -46.04 -27.31 -0.34
N MET A 373 -45.36 -26.63 -1.28
CA MET A 373 -45.76 -26.57 -2.70
C MET A 373 -45.57 -27.90 -3.45
N ARG A 374 -44.95 -28.92 -2.83
CA ARG A 374 -44.86 -30.28 -3.41
C ARG A 374 -46.22 -30.97 -3.56
N HIS A 375 -47.27 -30.48 -2.90
CA HIS A 375 -48.58 -31.16 -2.85
C HIS A 375 -49.69 -30.52 -3.71
N SER A 376 -49.45 -29.36 -4.31
CA SER A 376 -50.39 -28.79 -5.29
C SER A 376 -49.82 -29.05 -6.68
N GLY A 377 -50.47 -29.93 -7.47
CA GLY A 377 -50.09 -30.30 -8.84
C GLY A 377 -50.07 -29.17 -9.89
N VAL A 378 -49.89 -27.92 -9.45
CA VAL A 378 -49.78 -26.70 -10.26
C VAL A 378 -48.40 -26.10 -9.98
N GLY A 379 -47.35 -26.63 -10.62
CA GLY A 379 -45.99 -26.18 -10.34
C GLY A 379 -44.91 -26.62 -11.34
N ASN A 380 -45.28 -26.97 -12.57
CA ASN A 380 -44.36 -27.61 -13.52
C ASN A 380 -43.88 -26.72 -14.67
N ARG A 381 -43.90 -25.39 -14.52
CA ARG A 381 -43.34 -24.47 -15.53
C ARG A 381 -42.43 -23.36 -15.02
N ALA A 382 -42.12 -23.27 -13.73
CA ALA A 382 -41.03 -22.42 -13.26
C ALA A 382 -39.69 -23.14 -13.54
N VAL A 383 -38.74 -22.46 -14.19
CA VAL A 383 -37.38 -22.96 -14.42
C VAL A 383 -36.80 -23.41 -13.07
N ARG A 384 -36.72 -24.72 -12.86
CA ARG A 384 -36.04 -25.31 -11.71
C ARG A 384 -34.55 -25.10 -11.92
N LEU A 385 -34.01 -24.01 -11.38
CA LEU A 385 -32.56 -23.86 -11.26
C LEU A 385 -32.07 -24.90 -10.26
N ASP A 386 -31.30 -25.85 -10.76
CA ASP A 386 -30.61 -26.84 -9.95
C ASP A 386 -29.61 -26.11 -9.01
N PRO A 387 -29.70 -26.28 -7.68
CA PRO A 387 -28.82 -25.63 -6.73
C PRO A 387 -27.33 -25.90 -6.99
N GLN A 388 -26.97 -27.08 -7.50
CA GLN A 388 -25.58 -27.40 -7.84
C GLN A 388 -25.09 -26.54 -9.00
N SER A 389 -25.93 -26.35 -10.02
CA SER A 389 -25.65 -25.46 -11.14
C SER A 389 -25.51 -23.98 -10.72
N VAL A 390 -26.26 -23.53 -9.71
CA VAL A 390 -26.11 -22.17 -9.16
C VAL A 390 -24.76 -22.02 -8.45
N GLU A 391 -24.46 -22.94 -7.54
CA GLU A 391 -23.21 -22.97 -6.77
C GLU A 391 -21.97 -23.02 -7.68
N ALA A 392 -21.98 -23.90 -8.70
CA ALA A 392 -20.88 -24.00 -9.66
C ALA A 392 -20.65 -22.67 -10.41
N ASN A 393 -21.73 -21.97 -10.78
CA ASN A 393 -21.63 -20.66 -11.45
C ASN A 393 -21.11 -19.57 -10.50
N GLN A 394 -21.56 -19.55 -9.23
CA GLN A 394 -21.08 -18.59 -8.23
C GLN A 394 -19.60 -18.79 -7.94
N LEU A 395 -19.14 -20.04 -7.81
CA LEU A 395 -17.71 -20.33 -7.61
C LEU A 395 -16.84 -19.78 -8.74
N ILE A 396 -17.25 -19.96 -10.00
CA ILE A 396 -16.54 -19.41 -11.16
C ILE A 396 -16.46 -17.88 -11.07
N GLN A 397 -17.54 -17.22 -10.64
CA GLN A 397 -17.54 -15.76 -10.45
C GLN A 397 -16.56 -15.33 -9.35
N VAL A 398 -16.50 -16.04 -8.21
CA VAL A 398 -15.53 -15.74 -7.13
C VAL A 398 -14.10 -15.86 -7.63
N ARG A 399 -13.76 -16.95 -8.34
CA ARG A 399 -12.40 -17.14 -8.85
C ARG A 399 -12.01 -16.05 -9.83
N ARG A 400 -12.86 -15.73 -10.80
CA ARG A 400 -12.59 -14.69 -11.81
C ARG A 400 -12.53 -13.30 -11.20
N TRP A 401 -13.38 -13.00 -10.22
CA TRP A 401 -13.30 -11.77 -9.43
C TRP A 401 -11.97 -11.68 -8.70
N TRP A 402 -11.52 -12.76 -8.04
CA TRP A 402 -10.26 -12.74 -7.31
C TRP A 402 -9.07 -12.57 -8.27
N LEU A 403 -9.05 -13.30 -9.39
CA LEU A 403 -8.04 -13.14 -10.45
C LEU A 403 -7.94 -11.70 -10.95
N ARG A 404 -9.08 -11.04 -11.14
CA ARG A 404 -9.11 -9.62 -11.51
C ARG A 404 -8.40 -8.76 -10.46
N ARG A 405 -8.61 -9.04 -9.18
CA ARG A 405 -7.91 -8.31 -8.11
C ARG A 405 -6.41 -8.59 -8.11
N LEU A 406 -5.99 -9.84 -8.31
CA LEU A 406 -4.57 -10.17 -8.42
C LEU A 406 -3.87 -9.39 -9.55
N VAL A 407 -4.55 -9.18 -10.68
CA VAL A 407 -4.01 -8.45 -11.84
C VAL A 407 -4.13 -6.93 -11.69
N GLU A 408 -5.29 -6.41 -11.33
CA GLU A 408 -5.63 -4.98 -11.46
C GLU A 408 -5.49 -4.17 -10.17
N SER A 409 -5.41 -4.82 -9.00
CA SER A 409 -5.40 -4.10 -7.72
C SER A 409 -4.17 -3.18 -7.61
N PRO A 410 -4.34 -1.93 -7.12
CA PRO A 410 -3.22 -1.06 -6.75
C PRO A 410 -2.53 -1.51 -5.47
N ARG A 411 -3.09 -2.51 -4.77
CA ARG A 411 -2.60 -3.08 -3.50
C ARG A 411 -2.06 -4.50 -3.70
N PRO A 412 -0.95 -4.69 -4.44
CA PRO A 412 -0.50 -6.03 -4.84
C PRO A 412 -0.10 -6.91 -3.66
N LEU A 413 0.52 -6.34 -2.62
CA LEU A 413 0.91 -7.12 -1.44
C LEU A 413 -0.31 -7.66 -0.68
N GLN A 414 -1.41 -6.89 -0.59
CA GLN A 414 -2.64 -7.34 0.05
C GLN A 414 -3.16 -8.62 -0.61
N GLU A 415 -3.20 -8.63 -1.95
CA GLU A 415 -3.68 -9.76 -2.73
C GLU A 415 -2.68 -10.95 -2.69
N LYS A 416 -1.37 -10.66 -2.69
CA LYS A 416 -0.29 -11.66 -2.54
C LYS A 416 -0.32 -12.37 -1.18
N LEU A 417 -0.59 -11.64 -0.10
CA LEU A 417 -0.81 -12.18 1.24
C LEU A 417 -2.14 -12.91 1.35
N THR A 418 -3.21 -12.42 0.71
CA THR A 418 -4.50 -13.14 0.66
C THR A 418 -4.32 -14.53 0.03
N LEU A 419 -3.55 -14.63 -1.07
CA LEU A 419 -3.23 -15.90 -1.70
C LEU A 419 -2.41 -16.81 -0.77
N PHE A 420 -1.40 -16.24 -0.09
CA PHE A 420 -0.61 -16.96 0.90
C PHE A 420 -1.48 -17.53 2.03
N TRP A 421 -2.34 -16.71 2.63
CA TRP A 421 -3.20 -17.13 3.74
C TRP A 421 -4.25 -18.15 3.33
N HIS A 422 -4.82 -18.03 2.12
CA HIS A 422 -5.70 -19.07 1.57
C HIS A 422 -4.96 -20.40 1.35
N GLY A 423 -3.68 -20.34 0.97
CA GLY A 423 -2.83 -21.51 0.88
C GLY A 423 -2.38 -22.07 2.23
N HIS A 424 -2.17 -21.21 3.24
CA HIS A 424 -1.72 -21.59 4.58
C HIS A 424 -2.85 -22.20 5.40
N PHE A 425 -4.01 -21.54 5.44
CA PHE A 425 -5.24 -22.02 6.06
C PHE A 425 -6.11 -22.73 5.01
N ALA A 426 -5.56 -23.79 4.41
CA ALA A 426 -6.14 -24.42 3.23
C ALA A 426 -7.56 -24.96 3.48
N SER A 427 -8.48 -24.58 2.60
CA SER A 427 -9.85 -25.08 2.52
C SER A 427 -10.21 -25.32 1.05
N GLN A 428 -10.77 -26.51 0.75
CA GLN A 428 -11.22 -26.86 -0.60
C GLN A 428 -12.70 -26.57 -0.77
N ASN A 429 -13.07 -25.83 -1.81
CA ASN A 429 -14.48 -25.65 -2.12
C ASN A 429 -15.14 -26.98 -2.50
N SER A 430 -14.43 -27.96 -3.07
CA SER A 430 -15.01 -29.28 -3.35
C SER A 430 -15.49 -30.03 -2.11
N VAL A 431 -14.97 -29.69 -0.92
CA VAL A 431 -15.38 -30.26 0.38
C VAL A 431 -16.37 -29.36 1.11
N VAL A 432 -16.12 -28.05 1.13
CA VAL A 432 -16.98 -27.04 1.76
C VAL A 432 -18.33 -26.94 1.02
N ASN A 433 -18.26 -26.96 -0.32
CA ASN A 433 -19.36 -26.90 -1.27
C ASN A 433 -20.31 -25.72 -1.03
N ASN A 434 -19.74 -24.52 -0.83
CA ASN A 434 -20.47 -23.29 -0.53
C ASN A 434 -19.61 -22.04 -0.86
N SER A 435 -19.80 -21.52 -2.06
CA SER A 435 -19.11 -20.37 -2.65
C SER A 435 -19.24 -19.11 -1.82
N TYR A 436 -20.38 -18.91 -1.14
CA TYR A 436 -20.61 -17.79 -0.25
C TYR A 436 -19.67 -17.83 0.97
N THR A 437 -19.54 -18.98 1.62
CA THR A 437 -18.59 -19.13 2.75
C THR A 437 -17.14 -19.04 2.30
N MET A 438 -16.81 -19.57 1.11
CA MET A 438 -15.46 -19.43 0.54
C MET A 438 -15.12 -17.97 0.22
N LEU A 439 -16.07 -17.19 -0.32
CA LEU A 439 -15.89 -15.76 -0.54
C LEU A 439 -15.66 -15.04 0.79
N ARG A 440 -16.49 -15.29 1.82
CA ARG A 440 -16.32 -14.66 3.13
C ARG A 440 -14.97 -14.97 3.77
N GLN A 441 -14.49 -16.21 3.67
CA GLN A 441 -13.16 -16.60 4.17
C GLN A 441 -12.04 -15.87 3.39
N ASN A 442 -12.16 -15.78 2.06
CA ASN A 442 -11.22 -15.00 1.23
C ASN A 442 -11.19 -13.52 1.63
N GLU A 443 -12.35 -12.91 1.86
CA GLU A 443 -12.45 -11.52 2.31
C GLU A 443 -11.87 -11.33 3.71
N PHE A 444 -12.08 -12.30 4.61
CA PHE A 444 -11.47 -12.31 5.93
C PHE A 444 -9.94 -12.31 5.84
N PHE A 445 -9.35 -13.19 5.02
CA PHE A 445 -7.90 -13.19 4.78
C PHE A 445 -7.42 -11.86 4.19
N ARG A 446 -8.18 -11.29 3.25
CA ARG A 446 -7.82 -10.01 2.63
C ARG A 446 -7.87 -8.84 3.61
N GLN A 447 -8.84 -8.82 4.51
CA GLN A 447 -8.97 -7.80 5.56
C GLN A 447 -7.82 -7.90 6.57
N HIS A 448 -7.37 -9.12 6.90
CA HIS A 448 -6.32 -9.36 7.89
C HIS A 448 -4.93 -9.61 7.28
N ALA A 449 -4.77 -9.40 5.97
CA ALA A 449 -3.62 -9.85 5.19
C ALA A 449 -2.25 -9.48 5.78
N ALA A 450 -2.07 -8.24 6.23
CA ALA A 450 -0.88 -7.76 6.94
C ALA A 450 -1.20 -7.33 8.39
N GLY A 451 -2.33 -7.80 8.93
CA GLY A 451 -2.83 -7.45 10.26
C GLY A 451 -2.13 -8.23 11.36
N ASN A 452 -2.91 -8.93 12.19
CA ASN A 452 -2.40 -9.68 13.32
C ASN A 452 -2.64 -11.19 13.12
N PHE A 453 -1.59 -12.00 13.21
CA PHE A 453 -1.71 -13.45 13.02
C PHE A 453 -2.53 -14.12 14.13
N GLY A 454 -2.46 -13.64 15.38
CA GLY A 454 -3.30 -14.16 16.46
C GLY A 454 -4.79 -13.91 16.23
N ALA A 455 -5.14 -12.71 15.73
CA ALA A 455 -6.52 -12.42 15.31
C ALA A 455 -6.96 -13.29 14.12
N MET A 456 -6.04 -13.58 13.20
CA MET A 456 -6.31 -14.47 12.07
C MET A 456 -6.58 -15.91 12.53
N LEU A 457 -5.73 -16.44 13.42
CA LEU A 457 -5.88 -17.77 14.00
C LEU A 457 -7.19 -17.89 14.79
N TYR A 458 -7.53 -16.87 15.58
CA TYR A 458 -8.82 -16.76 16.25
C TYR A 458 -9.99 -16.78 15.26
N GLY A 459 -9.93 -16.01 14.18
CA GLY A 459 -11.00 -16.02 13.18
C GLY A 459 -11.15 -17.37 12.48
N ILE A 460 -10.05 -18.10 12.28
CA ILE A 460 -10.07 -19.41 11.61
C ILE A 460 -10.72 -20.50 12.46
N VAL A 461 -10.55 -20.48 13.78
CA VAL A 461 -11.27 -21.45 14.65
C VAL A 461 -12.79 -21.22 14.66
N HIS A 462 -13.22 -20.03 14.23
CA HIS A 462 -14.62 -19.62 14.09
C HIS A 462 -15.13 -19.64 12.65
N ASP A 463 -14.28 -19.96 11.67
CA ASP A 463 -14.62 -19.81 10.26
C ASP A 463 -15.50 -20.98 9.76
N PRO A 464 -16.71 -20.72 9.22
CA PRO A 464 -17.60 -21.79 8.77
C PRO A 464 -17.03 -22.68 7.67
N ALA A 465 -16.22 -22.14 6.75
CA ALA A 465 -15.59 -22.95 5.71
C ALA A 465 -14.55 -23.89 6.33
N MET A 466 -13.72 -23.41 7.27
CA MET A 466 -12.74 -24.22 7.99
C MET A 466 -13.41 -25.29 8.88
N ILE A 467 -14.42 -24.91 9.66
CA ILE A 467 -15.19 -25.81 10.52
C ILE A 467 -15.81 -26.94 9.68
N ARG A 468 -16.34 -26.61 8.49
CA ARG A 468 -16.88 -27.61 7.56
C ARG A 468 -15.80 -28.48 6.94
N TYR A 469 -14.68 -27.89 6.53
CA TYR A 469 -13.58 -28.56 5.84
C TYR A 469 -12.93 -29.64 6.71
N LEU A 470 -12.69 -29.32 7.99
CA LEU A 470 -12.05 -30.21 8.95
C LEU A 470 -13.07 -30.96 9.83
N ASP A 471 -14.34 -30.99 9.42
CA ASP A 471 -15.42 -31.73 10.08
C ASP A 471 -15.61 -31.37 11.58
N ASN A 472 -15.22 -30.16 12.01
CA ASN A 472 -15.42 -29.71 13.39
C ASN A 472 -16.90 -29.47 13.73
N ASN A 473 -17.76 -29.28 12.72
CA ASN A 473 -19.21 -29.25 12.94
C ASN A 473 -19.77 -30.57 13.53
N LYS A 474 -19.00 -31.66 13.50
CA LYS A 474 -19.30 -32.95 14.14
C LYS A 474 -18.63 -33.13 15.50
N ASN A 475 -17.79 -32.17 15.93
CA ASN A 475 -17.04 -32.22 17.18
C ASN A 475 -17.95 -31.86 18.37
N ILE A 476 -18.37 -32.87 19.13
CA ILE A 476 -19.29 -32.71 20.26
C ILE A 476 -18.74 -33.39 21.51
N LYS A 477 -19.18 -32.93 22.68
CA LYS A 477 -18.84 -33.52 23.97
C LYS A 477 -19.08 -35.03 23.97
N GLY A 478 -18.06 -35.78 24.40
CA GLY A 478 -18.08 -37.25 24.44
C GLY A 478 -17.68 -37.94 23.13
N ASN A 479 -17.56 -37.21 22.02
CA ASN A 479 -17.05 -37.71 20.75
C ASN A 479 -16.15 -36.64 20.07
N PRO A 480 -14.96 -36.36 20.65
CA PRO A 480 -14.08 -35.32 20.13
C PRO A 480 -13.54 -35.67 18.74
N ASN A 481 -13.55 -34.69 17.83
CA ASN A 481 -12.91 -34.79 16.52
C ASN A 481 -11.61 -33.96 16.51
N GLU A 482 -10.48 -34.65 16.35
CA GLU A 482 -9.16 -34.05 16.47
C GLU A 482 -8.71 -33.26 15.24
N ASN A 483 -9.36 -33.39 14.08
CA ASN A 483 -8.86 -32.84 12.83
C ASN A 483 -8.55 -31.34 12.95
N LEU A 484 -9.51 -30.49 13.34
CA LEU A 484 -9.27 -29.05 13.47
C LEU A 484 -8.19 -28.73 14.52
N ALA A 485 -8.18 -29.43 15.65
CA ALA A 485 -7.18 -29.23 16.70
C ALA A 485 -5.77 -29.54 16.20
N ARG A 486 -5.61 -30.69 15.52
CA ARG A 486 -4.37 -31.12 14.92
C ARG A 486 -3.90 -30.09 13.90
N GLU A 487 -4.70 -29.75 12.89
CA GLU A 487 -4.25 -28.83 11.84
C GLU A 487 -3.90 -27.44 12.37
N ILE A 488 -4.67 -26.92 13.35
CA ILE A 488 -4.34 -25.65 14.01
C ILE A 488 -2.95 -25.70 14.64
N MET A 489 -2.63 -26.79 15.34
CA MET A 489 -1.35 -26.96 16.03
C MET A 489 -0.20 -27.27 15.06
N GLU A 490 -0.37 -28.27 14.19
CA GLU A 490 0.70 -28.82 13.36
C GLU A 490 0.96 -28.01 12.08
N LEU A 491 -0.09 -27.57 11.39
CA LEU A 491 0.04 -26.98 10.04
C LEU A 491 -0.13 -25.46 10.04
N PHE A 492 -0.94 -24.93 10.95
CA PHE A 492 -1.30 -23.52 10.90
C PHE A 492 -0.51 -22.65 11.87
N SER A 493 0.05 -23.20 12.96
CA SER A 493 0.68 -22.37 14.01
C SER A 493 2.06 -22.82 14.48
N MET A 494 2.29 -24.07 14.91
CA MET A 494 3.55 -24.46 15.58
C MET A 494 4.48 -25.29 14.69
N GLY A 495 3.94 -26.01 13.72
CA GLY A 495 4.70 -26.99 12.94
C GLY A 495 4.56 -28.40 13.50
N VAL A 496 4.73 -29.40 12.64
CA VAL A 496 4.64 -30.82 13.01
C VAL A 496 5.73 -31.18 14.03
N ASP A 497 5.34 -31.92 15.07
CA ASP A 497 6.19 -32.46 16.14
C ASP A 497 6.98 -31.40 16.93
N GLN A 498 6.40 -30.20 17.12
CA GLN A 498 7.05 -29.08 17.81
C GLN A 498 6.53 -28.86 19.24
N GLY A 499 7.02 -29.66 20.19
CA GLY A 499 6.89 -29.37 21.63
C GLY A 499 5.51 -29.57 22.26
N TYR A 500 4.54 -30.13 21.51
CA TYR A 500 3.26 -30.63 21.99
C TYR A 500 3.20 -32.16 21.91
N THR A 501 2.22 -32.77 22.57
CA THR A 501 1.99 -34.21 22.58
C THR A 501 0.67 -34.58 21.91
N GLU A 502 0.49 -35.86 21.59
CA GLU A 502 -0.81 -36.38 21.13
C GLU A 502 -1.92 -36.12 22.17
N HIS A 503 -1.58 -36.15 23.46
CA HIS A 503 -2.53 -35.79 24.50
C HIS A 503 -2.99 -34.34 24.39
N ASP A 504 -2.09 -33.40 24.07
CA ASP A 504 -2.46 -32.00 23.86
C ASP A 504 -3.43 -31.83 22.68
N ILE A 505 -3.30 -32.64 21.61
CA ILE A 505 -4.21 -32.63 20.46
C ILE A 505 -5.61 -33.08 20.89
N VAL A 506 -5.72 -34.17 21.64
CA VAL A 506 -7.00 -34.67 22.17
C VAL A 506 -7.66 -33.63 23.07
N GLU A 507 -6.90 -33.00 23.95
CA GLU A 507 -7.40 -31.98 24.88
C GLU A 507 -7.80 -30.69 24.16
N ALA A 508 -7.06 -30.30 23.11
CA ALA A 508 -7.41 -29.20 22.21
C ALA A 508 -8.69 -29.51 21.42
N ALA A 509 -8.88 -30.75 20.97
CA ALA A 509 -10.11 -31.20 20.30
C ALA A 509 -11.32 -31.06 21.22
N ARG A 510 -11.17 -31.43 22.50
CA ARG A 510 -12.19 -31.20 23.53
C ARG A 510 -12.49 -29.71 23.72
N ALA A 511 -11.49 -28.83 23.64
CA ALA A 511 -11.69 -27.38 23.73
C ALA A 511 -12.49 -26.80 22.55
N LEU A 512 -12.44 -27.44 21.38
CA LEU A 512 -13.16 -27.04 20.17
C LEU A 512 -14.56 -27.68 20.01
N THR A 513 -15.00 -28.49 20.98
CA THR A 513 -16.34 -29.10 20.95
C THR A 513 -17.45 -28.04 20.99
N GLY A 514 -18.54 -28.26 20.24
CA GLY A 514 -19.68 -27.35 20.17
C GLY A 514 -19.52 -26.17 19.21
N TYR A 515 -18.34 -25.99 18.60
CA TYR A 515 -18.09 -24.99 17.56
C TYR A 515 -18.65 -25.51 16.22
N THR A 516 -19.67 -24.85 15.68
CA THR A 516 -20.38 -25.27 14.47
C THR A 516 -20.82 -24.04 13.63
N PHE A 517 -21.66 -24.25 12.62
CA PHE A 517 -22.21 -23.18 11.81
C PHE A 517 -23.68 -23.44 11.44
N ASP A 518 -24.38 -22.39 11.06
CA ASP A 518 -25.73 -22.46 10.49
C ASP A 518 -25.65 -22.83 9.00
N HIS A 519 -26.23 -23.97 8.62
CA HIS A 519 -26.22 -24.43 7.23
C HIS A 519 -27.03 -23.53 6.27
N ALA A 520 -28.00 -22.76 6.77
CA ALA A 520 -28.81 -21.86 5.96
C ALA A 520 -28.15 -20.50 5.77
N THR A 521 -27.54 -19.93 6.81
CA THR A 521 -26.91 -18.60 6.72
C THR A 521 -25.40 -18.66 6.46
N GLY A 522 -24.76 -19.80 6.67
CA GLY A 522 -23.31 -19.95 6.59
C GLY A 522 -22.57 -19.15 7.66
N THR A 523 -23.18 -18.94 8.83
CA THR A 523 -22.59 -18.17 9.95
C THR A 523 -22.17 -19.07 11.10
N TYR A 524 -21.08 -18.72 11.78
CA TYR A 524 -20.62 -19.40 12.98
C TYR A 524 -21.71 -19.49 14.06
N ARG A 525 -21.69 -20.59 14.82
CA ARG A 525 -22.53 -20.80 15.99
C ARG A 525 -21.80 -21.63 17.04
N PHE A 526 -21.86 -21.22 18.29
CA PHE A 526 -21.44 -22.04 19.42
C PHE A 526 -22.66 -22.69 20.08
N VAL A 527 -22.64 -24.02 20.24
CA VAL A 527 -23.67 -24.80 20.93
C VAL A 527 -23.11 -25.28 22.26
N TYR A 528 -23.45 -24.57 23.34
CA TYR A 528 -22.89 -24.81 24.67
C TYR A 528 -23.18 -26.22 25.19
N GLU A 529 -24.36 -26.77 24.88
CA GLU A 529 -24.77 -28.13 25.27
C GLU A 529 -23.88 -29.22 24.65
N HIS A 530 -23.26 -28.92 23.51
CA HIS A 530 -22.32 -29.80 22.83
C HIS A 530 -20.87 -29.56 23.25
N HIS A 531 -20.59 -28.55 24.09
CA HIS A 531 -19.25 -28.24 24.53
C HIS A 531 -18.87 -29.06 25.77
N ASP A 532 -17.66 -29.60 25.77
CA ASP A 532 -17.07 -30.25 26.92
C ASP A 532 -16.58 -29.21 27.93
N THR A 533 -17.38 -28.95 28.96
CA THR A 533 -17.08 -27.99 30.04
C THR A 533 -16.13 -28.52 31.12
N THR A 534 -15.63 -29.75 31.00
CA THR A 534 -14.74 -30.33 32.02
C THR A 534 -13.31 -29.78 31.92
N GLU A 535 -12.50 -29.99 32.96
CA GLU A 535 -11.09 -29.57 33.00
C GLU A 535 -10.31 -30.25 31.86
N LYS A 536 -9.47 -29.46 31.20
CA LYS A 536 -8.58 -29.87 30.11
C LYS A 536 -7.15 -29.50 30.45
N THR A 537 -6.19 -30.33 30.03
CA THR A 537 -4.76 -30.05 30.22
C THR A 537 -4.10 -29.85 28.86
N ILE A 538 -3.72 -28.62 28.54
CA ILE A 538 -3.08 -28.28 27.26
C ILE A 538 -1.75 -27.59 27.56
N PHE A 539 -0.65 -28.10 27.00
CA PHE A 539 0.72 -27.65 27.24
C PHE A 539 1.09 -27.62 28.73
N GLY A 540 0.58 -28.59 29.49
CA GLY A 540 0.73 -28.67 30.95
C GLY A 540 -0.10 -27.68 31.75
N LYS A 541 -0.94 -26.84 31.12
CA LYS A 541 -1.84 -25.89 31.79
C LYS A 541 -3.25 -26.45 31.90
N LYS A 542 -3.80 -26.40 33.10
CA LYS A 542 -5.14 -26.89 33.43
C LYS A 542 -6.18 -25.78 33.45
N GLY A 543 -7.35 -26.05 32.88
CA GLY A 543 -8.49 -25.13 32.92
C GLY A 543 -9.67 -25.65 32.13
N THR A 544 -10.81 -24.98 32.22
CA THR A 544 -12.00 -25.28 31.40
C THR A 544 -11.88 -24.59 30.04
N TRP A 545 -10.84 -24.95 29.29
CA TRP A 545 -10.45 -24.25 28.06
C TRP A 545 -11.50 -24.37 26.95
N THR A 546 -11.69 -23.27 26.21
CA THR A 546 -12.45 -23.19 24.95
C THR A 546 -11.51 -23.10 23.74
N GLY A 547 -12.06 -23.04 22.52
CA GLY A 547 -11.28 -22.80 21.31
C GLY A 547 -10.52 -21.46 21.34
N ASP A 548 -11.07 -20.46 22.01
CA ASP A 548 -10.47 -19.13 22.15
C ASP A 548 -9.24 -19.19 23.06
N ASP A 549 -9.35 -19.93 24.17
CA ASP A 549 -8.23 -20.20 25.08
C ASP A 549 -7.14 -21.02 24.38
N LEU A 550 -7.51 -21.99 23.56
CA LEU A 550 -6.56 -22.79 22.78
C LEU A 550 -5.68 -21.87 21.90
N VAL A 551 -6.29 -20.91 21.19
CA VAL A 551 -5.54 -19.94 20.38
C VAL A 551 -4.55 -19.16 21.23
N ARG A 552 -4.98 -18.66 22.40
CA ARG A 552 -4.09 -17.95 23.33
C ARG A 552 -2.93 -18.84 23.79
N LEU A 553 -3.22 -20.07 24.19
CA LEU A 553 -2.21 -21.04 24.65
C LEU A 553 -1.18 -21.36 23.57
N ILE A 554 -1.60 -21.45 22.29
CA ILE A 554 -0.72 -21.64 21.14
C ILE A 554 0.18 -20.40 20.92
N LEU A 555 -0.38 -19.19 21.00
CA LEU A 555 0.40 -17.97 20.77
C LEU A 555 1.45 -17.71 21.86
N GLU A 556 1.27 -18.26 23.06
CA GLU A 556 2.26 -18.23 24.14
C GLU A 556 3.48 -19.14 23.87
N ARG A 557 3.42 -20.02 22.85
CA ARG A 557 4.52 -20.92 22.48
C ARG A 557 5.54 -20.22 21.58
N PRO A 558 6.85 -20.28 21.89
CA PRO A 558 7.89 -19.71 21.02
C PRO A 558 8.02 -20.42 19.67
N GLU A 559 7.57 -21.67 19.58
CA GLU A 559 7.51 -22.44 18.33
C GLU A 559 6.59 -21.76 17.31
N THR A 560 5.51 -21.09 17.78
CA THR A 560 4.52 -20.43 16.92
C THR A 560 5.10 -19.25 16.15
N SER A 561 5.84 -18.36 16.81
CA SER A 561 6.44 -17.20 16.13
C SER A 561 7.51 -17.63 15.12
N ARG A 562 8.31 -18.65 15.44
CA ARG A 562 9.30 -19.24 14.53
C ARG A 562 8.67 -19.86 13.31
N PHE A 563 7.60 -20.64 13.49
CA PHE A 563 6.91 -21.29 12.39
C PHE A 563 6.29 -20.28 11.42
N VAL A 564 5.58 -19.27 11.92
CA VAL A 564 4.96 -18.23 11.10
C VAL A 564 6.03 -17.38 10.39
N ALA A 565 7.10 -16.99 11.10
CA ALA A 565 8.23 -16.29 10.50
C ALA A 565 8.86 -17.10 9.36
N LYS A 566 9.10 -18.40 9.57
CA LYS A 566 9.63 -19.30 8.54
C LYS A 566 8.73 -19.39 7.32
N LYS A 567 7.43 -19.62 7.52
CA LYS A 567 6.46 -19.73 6.41
C LYS A 567 6.42 -18.49 5.54
N LEU A 568 6.38 -17.30 6.15
CA LEU A 568 6.38 -16.03 5.43
C LEU A 568 7.73 -15.75 4.77
N PHE A 569 8.85 -16.03 5.45
CA PHE A 569 10.18 -15.90 4.86
C PHE A 569 10.32 -16.77 3.61
N GLU A 570 10.00 -18.06 3.70
CA GLU A 570 10.12 -18.99 2.57
C GLU A 570 9.21 -18.60 1.41
N TYR A 571 8.02 -18.07 1.72
CA TYR A 571 7.11 -17.59 0.70
C TYR A 571 7.64 -16.35 -0.02
N PHE A 572 8.36 -15.44 0.64
CA PHE A 572 8.81 -14.19 0.01
C PHE A 572 10.24 -14.23 -0.51
N ALA A 573 11.17 -14.90 0.19
CA ALA A 573 12.60 -14.88 -0.07
C ALA A 573 13.10 -16.18 -0.70
N TYR A 574 13.47 -17.19 0.11
CA TYR A 574 13.99 -18.48 -0.36
C TYR A 574 13.75 -19.61 0.66
N GLN A 575 13.90 -20.87 0.23
CA GLN A 575 13.69 -22.06 1.06
C GLN A 575 14.89 -22.41 1.95
N ASP A 576 14.62 -23.00 3.11
CA ASP A 576 15.65 -23.42 4.08
C ASP A 576 16.54 -22.25 4.59
N PRO A 577 15.94 -21.20 5.20
CA PRO A 577 16.69 -20.18 5.93
C PRO A 577 17.40 -20.75 7.16
N ASP A 578 18.51 -20.12 7.54
CA ASP A 578 19.20 -20.47 8.77
C ASP A 578 18.40 -20.05 10.01
N ALA A 579 18.72 -20.67 11.15
CA ALA A 579 18.01 -20.45 12.40
C ALA A 579 18.11 -18.99 12.89
N ALA A 580 19.23 -18.28 12.65
CA ALA A 580 19.39 -16.91 13.12
C ALA A 580 18.49 -15.94 12.34
N THR A 581 18.33 -16.16 11.03
CA THR A 581 17.38 -15.43 10.19
C THR A 581 15.94 -15.60 10.71
N ILE A 582 15.53 -16.84 11.00
CA ILE A 582 14.18 -17.10 11.51
C ILE A 582 13.98 -16.55 12.92
N ASP A 583 14.96 -16.72 13.80
CA ASP A 583 14.90 -16.19 15.16
C ASP A 583 14.80 -14.66 15.16
N GLY A 584 15.51 -13.98 14.26
CA GLY A 584 15.42 -12.53 14.09
C GLY A 584 13.99 -12.07 13.77
N LEU A 585 13.31 -12.73 12.82
CA LEU A 585 11.92 -12.40 12.47
C LEU A 585 10.90 -12.87 13.52
N ALA A 586 11.14 -14.01 14.15
CA ALA A 586 10.28 -14.58 15.19
C ALA A 586 10.22 -13.67 16.43
N ILE A 587 11.34 -13.05 16.80
CA ILE A 587 11.40 -12.06 17.89
C ILE A 587 10.52 -10.85 17.55
N VAL A 588 10.56 -10.37 16.31
CA VAL A 588 9.70 -9.25 15.88
C VAL A 588 8.22 -9.61 16.05
N LEU A 589 7.81 -10.82 15.68
CA LEU A 589 6.43 -11.28 15.87
C LEU A 589 6.06 -11.38 17.35
N SER A 590 6.85 -12.08 18.18
CA SER A 590 6.53 -12.27 19.59
C SER A 590 6.45 -10.94 20.35
N ASP A 591 7.40 -10.04 20.10
CA ASP A 591 7.50 -8.76 20.79
C ASP A 591 6.43 -7.76 20.34
N ARG A 592 5.85 -7.96 19.15
CA ARG A 592 4.77 -7.13 18.60
C ARG A 592 3.43 -7.85 18.64
N GLN A 593 3.28 -8.83 19.55
CA GLN A 593 2.03 -9.57 19.78
C GLN A 593 1.44 -10.14 18.49
N TYR A 594 2.29 -10.67 17.61
CA TYR A 594 1.93 -11.25 16.30
C TYR A 594 1.38 -10.24 15.26
N ALA A 595 1.67 -8.95 15.40
CA ALA A 595 1.49 -7.99 14.31
C ALA A 595 2.43 -8.33 13.14
N LEU A 596 1.86 -8.52 11.94
CA LEU A 596 2.58 -8.95 10.75
C LEU A 596 3.34 -7.82 10.07
N GLU A 597 2.77 -6.60 10.03
CA GLU A 597 3.37 -5.44 9.38
C GLU A 597 4.83 -5.18 9.80
N PRO A 598 5.19 -5.12 11.10
CA PRO A 598 6.57 -4.89 11.52
C PRO A 598 7.53 -6.00 11.04
N MET A 599 7.08 -7.26 11.06
CA MET A 599 7.89 -8.39 10.59
C MET A 599 8.08 -8.34 9.07
N LEU A 600 7.03 -8.05 8.30
CA LEU A 600 7.10 -7.88 6.85
C LEU A 600 8.06 -6.73 6.47
N LYS A 601 8.04 -5.63 7.23
CA LYS A 601 9.01 -4.53 7.06
C LYS A 601 10.44 -4.99 7.37
N SER A 602 10.66 -5.70 8.49
CA SER A 602 11.98 -6.26 8.82
C SER A 602 12.50 -7.18 7.70
N LEU A 603 11.64 -8.02 7.14
CA LEU A 603 11.97 -8.89 6.01
C LEU A 603 12.33 -8.11 4.74
N PHE A 604 11.45 -7.23 4.26
CA PHE A 604 11.63 -6.53 2.99
C PHE A 604 12.70 -5.43 3.02
N LEU A 605 13.09 -4.97 4.21
CA LEU A 605 14.22 -4.06 4.38
C LEU A 605 15.55 -4.80 4.49
N SER A 606 15.57 -6.12 4.68
CA SER A 606 16.78 -6.86 5.04
C SER A 606 17.76 -7.09 3.89
N GLU A 607 19.06 -7.15 4.20
CA GLU A 607 20.10 -7.64 3.28
C GLU A 607 19.80 -9.06 2.79
N GLU A 608 19.22 -9.90 3.65
CA GLU A 608 18.93 -11.30 3.37
C GLU A 608 17.90 -11.47 2.23
N PHE A 609 16.87 -10.61 2.21
CA PHE A 609 15.85 -10.60 1.16
C PHE A 609 16.41 -10.20 -0.21
N TYR A 610 17.47 -9.38 -0.25
CA TYR A 610 18.14 -8.98 -1.50
C TYR A 610 19.44 -9.76 -1.78
N SER A 611 19.67 -10.84 -1.04
CA SER A 611 20.85 -11.69 -1.23
C SER A 611 20.78 -12.48 -2.53
N ALA A 612 21.92 -13.00 -2.98
CA ALA A 612 22.00 -13.92 -4.11
C ALA A 612 21.22 -15.24 -3.90
N ARG A 613 20.89 -15.58 -2.64
CA ARG A 613 20.04 -16.74 -2.32
C ARG A 613 18.56 -16.46 -2.58
N SER A 614 18.15 -15.20 -2.57
CA SER A 614 16.77 -14.77 -2.77
C SER A 614 16.50 -14.37 -4.22
N MET A 615 17.34 -13.49 -4.78
CA MET A 615 17.06 -12.85 -6.07
C MET A 615 17.10 -13.82 -7.26
N GLY A 616 15.95 -14.04 -7.91
CA GLY A 616 15.86 -14.83 -9.14
C GLY A 616 16.09 -16.32 -8.94
N THR A 617 15.77 -16.85 -7.76
CA THR A 617 16.03 -18.26 -7.40
C THR A 617 14.76 -19.10 -7.26
N GLN A 618 13.60 -18.47 -7.03
CA GLN A 618 12.36 -19.18 -6.80
C GLN A 618 11.63 -19.50 -8.11
N VAL A 619 11.19 -20.74 -8.27
CA VAL A 619 10.29 -21.12 -9.36
C VAL A 619 8.90 -20.52 -9.09
N LYS A 620 8.43 -19.67 -10.02
CA LYS A 620 7.10 -19.08 -9.97
C LYS A 620 6.03 -20.17 -9.93
N SER A 621 5.09 -20.05 -9.00
CA SER A 621 3.82 -20.78 -9.03
C SER A 621 2.99 -20.38 -10.27
N PRO A 622 2.01 -21.19 -10.70
CA PRO A 622 1.16 -20.85 -11.85
C PRO A 622 0.51 -19.47 -11.75
N VAL A 623 0.01 -19.08 -10.57
CA VAL A 623 -0.56 -17.75 -10.35
C VAL A 623 0.50 -16.66 -10.51
N GLU A 624 1.68 -16.80 -9.89
CA GLU A 624 2.77 -15.83 -10.04
C GLU A 624 3.26 -15.70 -11.49
N LEU A 625 3.32 -16.82 -12.22
CA LEU A 625 3.71 -16.83 -13.62
C LEU A 625 2.72 -16.04 -14.48
N MET A 626 1.43 -16.36 -14.37
CA MET A 626 0.43 -15.83 -15.29
C MET A 626 -0.06 -14.43 -14.88
N VAL A 627 -0.38 -14.21 -13.60
CA VAL A 627 -0.73 -12.88 -13.09
C VAL A 627 0.46 -11.95 -13.24
N GLY A 628 1.67 -12.44 -12.93
CA GLY A 628 2.85 -11.62 -13.03
C GLY A 628 3.20 -11.23 -14.44
N LEU A 629 3.05 -12.14 -15.41
CA LEU A 629 3.18 -11.79 -16.83
C LEU A 629 2.24 -10.66 -17.25
N LEU A 630 0.97 -10.70 -16.82
CA LEU A 630 0.02 -9.64 -17.15
C LEU A 630 0.40 -8.30 -16.54
N ARG A 631 0.93 -8.30 -15.32
CA ARG A 631 1.37 -7.07 -14.65
C ARG A 631 2.68 -6.53 -15.21
N ASP A 632 3.64 -7.39 -15.49
CA ASP A 632 4.92 -7.04 -16.12
C ASP A 632 4.69 -6.38 -17.49
N LEU A 633 3.67 -6.85 -18.22
CA LEU A 633 3.25 -6.28 -19.51
C LEU A 633 2.22 -5.14 -19.39
N GLY A 634 1.69 -4.83 -18.20
CA GLY A 634 0.63 -3.83 -18.04
C GLY A 634 -0.70 -4.18 -18.73
N VAL A 635 -0.92 -5.46 -19.05
CA VAL A 635 -2.10 -5.94 -19.78
C VAL A 635 -3.24 -6.21 -18.80
N LYS A 636 -4.34 -5.47 -18.98
CA LYS A 636 -5.58 -5.66 -18.23
C LYS A 636 -6.65 -6.24 -19.15
N PRO A 637 -7.18 -7.45 -18.88
CA PRO A 637 -8.33 -7.97 -19.62
C PRO A 637 -9.49 -6.99 -19.59
N GLN A 638 -10.01 -6.61 -20.77
CA GLN A 638 -11.17 -5.72 -20.87
C GLN A 638 -12.36 -6.33 -20.13
N VAL A 639 -12.89 -5.66 -19.10
CA VAL A 639 -13.98 -6.23 -18.31
C VAL A 639 -15.28 -6.12 -19.10
N VAL A 640 -15.71 -7.25 -19.68
CA VAL A 640 -17.03 -7.33 -20.32
C VAL A 640 -18.01 -7.81 -19.26
N TRP A 641 -18.68 -6.86 -18.62
CA TRP A 641 -19.83 -7.16 -17.78
C TRP A 641 -21.01 -7.53 -18.70
N GLN A 642 -21.24 -8.82 -18.88
CA GLN A 642 -22.45 -9.28 -19.58
C GLN A 642 -23.56 -9.51 -18.55
N PRO A 643 -24.71 -8.81 -18.66
CA PRO A 643 -25.94 -9.25 -18.03
C PRO A 643 -26.27 -10.64 -18.56
N ILE A 644 -26.26 -11.67 -17.72
CA ILE A 644 -26.94 -12.90 -18.08
C ILE A 644 -28.44 -12.64 -17.82
N GLU A 645 -29.14 -12.19 -18.85
CA GLU A 645 -30.60 -12.14 -18.79
C GLU A 645 -31.14 -13.57 -18.70
N ARG A 646 -31.59 -13.96 -17.51
CA ARG A 646 -32.33 -15.22 -17.32
C ARG A 646 -33.82 -14.93 -17.40
N PRO A 647 -34.53 -15.28 -18.48
CA PRO A 647 -35.98 -15.18 -18.51
C PRO A 647 -36.58 -16.21 -17.53
N LEU A 648 -37.18 -15.75 -16.43
CA LEU A 648 -38.14 -16.56 -15.69
C LEU A 648 -39.46 -16.60 -16.48
N PRO A 649 -40.18 -17.74 -16.48
CA PRO A 649 -41.51 -17.82 -17.08
C PRO A 649 -42.48 -16.99 -16.23
N LYS A 650 -43.08 -15.97 -16.85
CA LYS A 650 -43.89 -14.91 -16.22
C LYS A 650 -45.18 -15.45 -15.58
N SER A 651 -45.56 -14.92 -14.41
CA SER A 651 -46.98 -14.75 -14.05
C SER A 651 -47.36 -13.39 -13.43
N ASP A 652 -46.41 -12.56 -12.98
CA ASP A 652 -46.76 -11.35 -12.20
C ASP A 652 -45.79 -10.16 -12.38
N GLY A 653 -45.01 -10.14 -13.48
CA GLY A 653 -44.42 -8.89 -13.96
C GLY A 653 -43.18 -8.37 -13.22
N THR A 654 -42.53 -9.16 -12.36
CA THR A 654 -41.20 -8.82 -11.83
C THR A 654 -40.20 -9.92 -12.16
N SER A 655 -39.18 -9.60 -12.96
CA SER A 655 -38.02 -10.47 -13.19
C SER A 655 -36.86 -9.68 -13.79
N LEU A 656 -35.78 -9.53 -13.02
CA LEU A 656 -34.43 -9.31 -13.53
C LEU A 656 -33.44 -9.80 -12.47
N VAL A 657 -32.79 -10.94 -12.69
CA VAL A 657 -31.53 -11.27 -12.00
C VAL A 657 -30.44 -10.98 -13.02
N ILE A 658 -29.67 -9.93 -12.78
CA ILE A 658 -28.49 -9.60 -13.57
C ILE A 658 -27.33 -10.38 -12.93
N ASP A 659 -27.01 -11.58 -13.43
CA ASP A 659 -25.70 -12.17 -13.12
C ASP A 659 -24.67 -11.43 -13.98
N VAL A 660 -23.59 -10.93 -13.35
CA VAL A 660 -22.52 -10.23 -14.06
C VAL A 660 -21.29 -11.14 -14.10
N SER A 661 -20.96 -11.69 -15.27
CA SER A 661 -19.75 -12.51 -15.43
C SER A 661 -18.55 -11.65 -15.82
N VAL A 662 -17.39 -11.87 -15.19
CA VAL A 662 -16.10 -11.36 -15.67
C VAL A 662 -15.52 -12.35 -16.69
N SER A 663 -16.13 -12.43 -17.88
CA SER A 663 -15.78 -13.44 -18.90
C SER A 663 -14.32 -13.34 -19.37
N SER A 664 -13.71 -12.15 -19.31
CA SER A 664 -12.37 -11.88 -19.82
C SER A 664 -11.23 -12.54 -19.03
N TYR A 665 -11.52 -13.09 -17.86
CA TYR A 665 -10.58 -13.85 -17.03
C TYR A 665 -10.73 -15.37 -17.17
N GLU A 666 -11.61 -15.84 -18.06
CA GLU A 666 -11.83 -17.28 -18.30
C GLU A 666 -10.59 -18.02 -18.77
N THR A 667 -9.84 -17.44 -19.72
CA THR A 667 -8.60 -18.05 -20.21
C THR A 667 -7.60 -18.20 -19.07
N LEU A 668 -7.51 -17.21 -18.18
CA LEU A 668 -6.62 -17.26 -17.02
C LEU A 668 -7.06 -18.32 -16.00
N ASP A 669 -8.35 -18.38 -15.65
CA ASP A 669 -8.89 -19.41 -14.74
C ASP A 669 -8.61 -20.83 -15.26
N LYS A 670 -8.83 -21.05 -16.57
CA LYS A 670 -8.58 -22.34 -17.22
C LYS A 670 -7.11 -22.75 -17.16
N VAL A 671 -6.18 -21.90 -17.63
CA VAL A 671 -4.76 -22.28 -17.70
C VAL A 671 -4.14 -22.49 -16.32
N LEU A 672 -4.63 -21.79 -15.29
CA LEU A 672 -4.22 -22.04 -13.90
C LEU A 672 -4.68 -23.42 -13.42
N GLY A 673 -5.91 -23.82 -13.76
CA GLY A 673 -6.41 -25.18 -13.52
C GLY A 673 -5.60 -26.25 -14.25
N ASP A 674 -5.28 -26.03 -15.53
CA ASP A 674 -4.46 -26.96 -16.34
C ASP A 674 -3.04 -27.14 -15.76
N MET A 675 -2.50 -26.11 -15.11
CA MET A 675 -1.21 -26.18 -14.39
C MET A 675 -1.31 -26.73 -12.96
N GLY A 676 -2.51 -27.05 -12.48
CA GLY A 676 -2.74 -27.65 -11.16
C GLY A 676 -2.88 -26.66 -10.00
N MET A 677 -3.15 -25.37 -10.27
CA MET A 677 -3.38 -24.35 -9.25
C MET A 677 -4.70 -23.63 -9.48
N LEU A 678 -5.81 -24.33 -9.24
CA LEU A 678 -7.14 -23.73 -9.29
C LEU A 678 -7.43 -22.98 -7.98
N LEU A 679 -7.77 -21.69 -8.06
CA LEU A 679 -8.09 -20.89 -6.86
C LEU A 679 -9.28 -21.49 -6.10
N LEU A 680 -9.24 -21.41 -4.77
CA LEU A 680 -10.21 -22.02 -3.84
C LEU A 680 -10.21 -23.55 -3.82
N GLU A 681 -9.25 -24.19 -4.50
CA GLU A 681 -9.05 -25.64 -4.51
C GLU A 681 -7.56 -25.98 -4.24
N PRO A 682 -7.03 -25.66 -3.04
CA PRO A 682 -5.71 -26.17 -2.63
C PRO A 682 -5.70 -27.70 -2.70
N PRO A 683 -4.58 -28.36 -3.03
CA PRO A 683 -4.54 -29.80 -3.31
C PRO A 683 -4.81 -30.66 -2.07
N ASP A 684 -4.44 -30.19 -0.88
CA ASP A 684 -4.62 -30.84 0.40
C ASP A 684 -4.63 -29.80 1.54
N VAL A 685 -4.79 -30.26 2.78
CA VAL A 685 -4.77 -29.43 4.00
C VAL A 685 -3.43 -28.70 4.24
N LYS A 686 -2.35 -29.15 3.60
CA LYS A 686 -1.03 -28.47 3.63
C LYS A 686 -0.95 -27.35 2.59
N GLY A 687 -1.98 -27.14 1.77
CA GLY A 687 -2.05 -26.07 0.78
C GLY A 687 -1.22 -26.32 -0.47
N TRP A 688 -1.02 -25.26 -1.25
CA TRP A 688 -0.13 -25.31 -2.41
C TRP A 688 1.33 -25.43 -1.98
N ARG A 689 2.08 -26.30 -2.67
CA ARG A 689 3.54 -26.35 -2.53
C ARG A 689 4.16 -25.16 -3.27
N TYR A 690 5.36 -24.75 -2.90
CA TYR A 690 6.09 -23.65 -3.54
C TYR A 690 7.44 -24.12 -4.08
N GLY A 691 7.98 -23.40 -5.07
CA GLY A 691 9.29 -23.69 -5.65
C GLY A 691 9.30 -24.88 -6.61
N ARG A 692 10.32 -25.73 -6.49
CA ARG A 692 10.67 -26.78 -7.46
C ARG A 692 9.53 -27.71 -7.89
N PRO A 693 8.55 -28.08 -7.05
CA PRO A 693 7.43 -28.91 -7.50
C PRO A 693 6.74 -28.33 -8.75
N TRP A 694 6.68 -27.02 -8.95
CA TRP A 694 6.01 -26.43 -10.12
C TRP A 694 6.76 -26.60 -11.45
N ILE A 695 7.92 -27.24 -11.47
CA ILE A 695 8.69 -27.47 -12.70
C ILE A 695 9.12 -28.94 -12.79
N ASP A 696 8.64 -29.60 -13.84
CA ASP A 696 9.09 -30.89 -14.35
C ASP A 696 8.89 -30.90 -15.87
N SER A 697 9.33 -31.95 -16.56
CA SER A 697 9.26 -32.00 -18.03
C SER A 697 7.84 -31.84 -18.57
N GLN A 698 6.82 -32.36 -17.88
CA GLN A 698 5.42 -32.26 -18.30
C GLN A 698 4.84 -30.87 -17.98
N ARG A 699 5.07 -30.37 -16.76
CA ARG A 699 4.60 -29.06 -16.31
C ARG A 699 5.22 -27.92 -17.12
N LEU A 700 6.47 -28.06 -17.57
CA LEU A 700 7.12 -27.05 -18.41
C LEU A 700 6.39 -26.89 -19.75
N PHE A 701 5.98 -28.00 -20.37
CA PHE A 701 5.19 -27.96 -21.61
C PHE A 701 3.84 -27.28 -21.40
N VAL A 702 3.14 -27.60 -20.30
CA VAL A 702 1.87 -26.94 -19.95
C VAL A 702 2.07 -25.44 -19.72
N ARG A 703 3.14 -25.03 -19.02
CA ARG A 703 3.48 -23.62 -18.79
C ARG A 703 3.70 -22.86 -20.10
N TYR A 704 4.47 -23.43 -21.03
CA TYR A 704 4.72 -22.79 -22.32
C TYR A 704 3.43 -22.64 -23.16
N ASN A 705 2.59 -23.67 -23.18
CA ASN A 705 1.29 -23.60 -23.87
C ASN A 705 0.33 -22.61 -23.20
N ALA A 706 0.35 -22.53 -21.87
CA ALA A 706 -0.45 -21.58 -21.11
C ALA A 706 -0.05 -20.12 -21.44
N VAL A 707 1.25 -19.84 -21.46
CA VAL A 707 1.80 -18.53 -21.86
C VAL A 707 1.43 -18.19 -23.30
N ALA A 708 1.60 -19.14 -24.24
CA ALA A 708 1.21 -18.95 -25.64
C ALA A 708 -0.28 -18.64 -25.77
N SER A 709 -1.13 -19.44 -25.13
CA SER A 709 -2.58 -19.24 -25.13
C SER A 709 -2.97 -17.89 -24.54
N LEU A 710 -2.27 -17.42 -23.51
CA LEU A 710 -2.52 -16.11 -22.92
C LEU A 710 -2.15 -15.00 -23.91
N ILE A 711 -0.96 -15.05 -24.51
CA ILE A 711 -0.49 -14.02 -25.45
C ILE A 711 -1.38 -13.92 -26.68
N GLU A 712 -1.87 -15.04 -27.20
CA GLU A 712 -2.69 -15.07 -28.40
C GLU A 712 -4.15 -14.67 -28.14
N LYS A 713 -4.72 -15.05 -26.98
CA LYS A 713 -6.18 -15.03 -26.77
C LYS A 713 -6.67 -14.12 -25.65
N ILE A 714 -5.77 -13.54 -24.85
CA ILE A 714 -6.21 -12.67 -23.75
C ILE A 714 -7.04 -11.50 -24.29
N GLY A 715 -8.16 -11.21 -23.63
CA GLY A 715 -9.08 -10.15 -24.05
C GLY A 715 -9.64 -10.31 -25.46
N SER A 716 -9.68 -11.54 -26.01
CA SER A 716 -10.10 -11.94 -27.37
C SER A 716 -9.18 -11.56 -28.55
N GLN A 717 -8.23 -10.63 -28.37
CA GLN A 717 -7.33 -10.16 -29.44
C GLN A 717 -5.85 -10.45 -29.17
N GLY A 718 -5.51 -10.95 -27.97
CA GLY A 718 -4.13 -11.19 -27.54
C GLY A 718 -3.41 -9.90 -27.10
N VAL A 719 -2.13 -10.02 -26.74
CA VAL A 719 -1.31 -8.89 -26.27
C VAL A 719 -0.89 -7.99 -27.44
N ASP A 720 -1.12 -6.67 -27.36
CA ASP A 720 -0.63 -5.71 -28.36
C ASP A 720 0.77 -5.22 -27.99
N VAL A 721 1.80 -5.94 -28.43
CA VAL A 721 3.20 -5.67 -28.12
C VAL A 721 3.70 -4.39 -28.80
N VAL A 722 3.12 -4.00 -29.94
CA VAL A 722 3.44 -2.73 -30.62
C VAL A 722 3.10 -1.55 -29.72
N THR A 723 1.92 -1.58 -29.11
CA THR A 723 1.50 -0.55 -28.15
C THR A 723 2.42 -0.54 -26.93
N LEU A 724 2.81 -1.71 -26.40
CA LEU A 724 3.73 -1.80 -25.25
C LEU A 724 5.08 -1.15 -25.51
N ILE A 725 5.74 -1.48 -26.63
CA ILE A 725 7.06 -0.91 -26.94
C ILE A 725 6.98 0.58 -27.27
N ARG A 726 5.86 1.05 -27.87
CA ARG A 726 5.61 2.47 -28.12
C ARG A 726 5.48 3.23 -26.80
N GLU A 727 4.66 2.73 -25.88
CA GLU A 727 4.51 3.33 -24.55
C GLU A 727 5.81 3.28 -23.75
N GLY A 728 6.64 2.26 -23.98
CA GLY A 728 8.01 2.15 -23.48
C GLY A 728 9.00 3.13 -24.11
N GLY A 729 8.61 3.89 -25.15
CA GLY A 729 9.46 4.85 -25.84
C GLY A 729 10.53 4.21 -26.73
N CYS A 730 10.37 2.93 -27.08
CA CYS A 730 11.33 2.20 -27.91
C CYS A 730 11.22 2.62 -29.36
N LYS A 731 12.35 2.85 -30.03
CA LYS A 731 12.45 3.22 -31.45
C LYS A 731 13.25 2.20 -32.25
N THR A 732 14.12 1.46 -31.59
CA THR A 732 15.01 0.46 -32.19
C THR A 732 14.69 -0.96 -31.70
N SER A 733 15.17 -1.95 -32.45
CA SER A 733 15.01 -3.37 -32.09
C SER A 733 15.72 -3.70 -30.78
N GLU A 734 16.89 -3.10 -30.56
CA GLU A 734 17.68 -3.18 -29.34
C GLU A 734 16.90 -2.67 -28.13
N GLU A 735 16.31 -1.49 -28.22
CA GLU A 735 15.49 -0.91 -27.15
C GLU A 735 14.25 -1.77 -26.87
N ALA A 736 13.59 -2.30 -27.91
CA ALA A 736 12.44 -3.18 -27.75
C ALA A 736 12.81 -4.49 -27.02
N VAL A 737 13.94 -5.11 -27.38
CA VAL A 737 14.45 -6.31 -26.71
C VAL A 737 14.80 -6.00 -25.25
N ASP A 738 15.49 -4.89 -24.98
CA ASP A 738 15.87 -4.50 -23.63
C ASP A 738 14.66 -4.17 -22.75
N TYR A 739 13.65 -3.50 -23.32
CA TYR A 739 12.41 -3.17 -22.63
C TYR A 739 11.63 -4.43 -22.23
N LEU A 740 11.44 -5.37 -23.17
CA LEU A 740 10.74 -6.63 -22.90
C LEU A 740 11.53 -7.53 -21.94
N ALA A 741 12.86 -7.53 -22.03
CA ALA A 741 13.72 -8.24 -21.07
C ALA A 741 13.58 -7.67 -19.66
N LYS A 742 13.61 -6.34 -19.50
CA LYS A 742 13.38 -5.67 -18.20
C LYS A 742 12.01 -5.98 -17.62
N ALA A 743 10.98 -6.02 -18.47
CA ALA A 743 9.63 -6.37 -18.07
C ALA A 743 9.56 -7.83 -17.56
N CYS A 744 9.97 -8.79 -18.38
CA CYS A 744 9.59 -10.19 -18.18
C CYS A 744 10.64 -11.08 -17.49
N LEU A 745 11.90 -10.66 -17.39
CA LEU A 745 12.99 -11.53 -16.91
C LEU A 745 13.45 -11.13 -15.51
N ALA A 746 13.68 -12.13 -14.66
CA ALA A 746 14.21 -11.90 -13.31
C ALA A 746 15.69 -11.47 -13.32
N GLN A 747 16.43 -11.83 -14.36
CA GLN A 747 17.84 -11.50 -14.53
C GLN A 747 18.09 -10.90 -15.92
N PRO A 748 19.10 -10.02 -16.05
CA PRO A 748 19.48 -9.46 -17.34
C PRO A 748 19.97 -10.54 -18.30
N LEU A 749 19.70 -10.35 -19.59
CA LEU A 749 20.21 -11.23 -20.63
C LEU A 749 21.74 -11.09 -20.74
N SER A 750 22.42 -12.23 -20.92
CA SER A 750 23.80 -12.23 -21.43
C SER A 750 23.84 -11.55 -22.80
N LYS A 751 24.98 -10.93 -23.14
CA LYS A 751 25.16 -10.25 -24.43
C LYS A 751 24.81 -11.15 -25.62
N GLU A 752 25.23 -12.42 -25.58
CA GLU A 752 25.00 -13.39 -26.65
C GLU A 752 23.51 -13.66 -26.87
N LYS A 753 22.75 -13.89 -25.79
CA LYS A 753 21.29 -14.06 -25.85
C LYS A 753 20.59 -12.79 -26.34
N ARG A 754 21.02 -11.62 -25.87
CA ARG A 754 20.48 -10.32 -26.29
C ARG A 754 20.68 -10.12 -27.79
N ASP A 755 21.89 -10.32 -28.30
CA ASP A 755 22.22 -10.13 -29.71
C ASP A 755 21.44 -11.12 -30.60
N ALA A 756 21.27 -12.38 -30.16
CA ALA A 756 20.44 -13.37 -30.86
C ALA A 756 18.96 -12.96 -30.94
N LEU A 757 18.40 -12.39 -29.87
CA LEU A 757 17.01 -11.91 -29.83
C LEU A 757 16.81 -10.66 -30.70
N VAL A 758 17.79 -9.73 -30.72
CA VAL A 758 17.79 -8.57 -31.62
C VAL A 758 17.85 -9.03 -33.08
N GLN A 759 18.70 -10.01 -33.39
CA GLN A 759 18.80 -10.60 -34.73
C GLN A 759 17.48 -11.28 -35.15
N HIS A 760 16.84 -12.03 -34.25
CA HIS A 760 15.53 -12.67 -34.51
C HIS A 760 14.44 -11.63 -34.78
N LEU A 761 14.39 -10.55 -33.99
CA LEU A 761 13.43 -9.47 -34.20
C LEU A 761 13.67 -8.81 -35.56
N GLY A 762 14.92 -8.58 -35.95
CA GLY A 762 15.30 -7.81 -37.13
C GLY A 762 15.00 -6.31 -36.95
N ALA A 763 15.38 -5.48 -37.91
CA ALA A 763 15.17 -4.03 -37.82
C ALA A 763 13.67 -3.66 -37.72
N LEU A 764 13.36 -2.73 -36.80
CA LEU A 764 12.05 -2.09 -36.72
C LEU A 764 11.92 -1.02 -37.83
N PRO A 765 10.74 -0.89 -38.46
CA PRO A 765 10.46 0.24 -39.34
C PRO A 765 10.42 1.56 -38.54
N PRO A 766 10.54 2.72 -39.20
CA PRO A 766 10.35 4.02 -38.54
C PRO A 766 9.00 4.09 -37.83
N GLU A 767 8.96 4.71 -36.63
CA GLU A 767 7.76 4.75 -35.78
C GLU A 767 6.49 5.24 -36.50
N GLY A 768 6.64 6.23 -37.40
CA GLY A 768 5.54 6.77 -38.20
C GLY A 768 4.87 5.76 -39.15
N GLU A 769 5.53 4.64 -39.45
CA GLU A 769 5.00 3.59 -40.34
C GLU A 769 4.29 2.45 -39.57
N TRP A 770 4.40 2.41 -38.23
CA TRP A 770 3.90 1.29 -37.43
C TRP A 770 2.39 1.11 -37.55
N ALA A 771 1.63 2.21 -37.66
CA ALA A 771 0.17 2.15 -37.79
C ALA A 771 -0.28 1.41 -39.07
N GLY A 772 0.48 1.55 -40.17
CA GLY A 772 0.17 0.89 -41.44
C GLY A 772 0.56 -0.60 -41.48
N GLN A 773 1.41 -1.05 -40.55
CA GLN A 773 1.96 -2.42 -40.51
C GLN A 773 1.72 -3.12 -39.16
N GLN A 774 0.76 -2.63 -38.36
CA GLN A 774 0.60 -3.03 -36.95
C GLN A 774 0.42 -4.54 -36.79
N GLY A 775 -0.38 -5.20 -37.64
CA GLY A 775 -0.61 -6.64 -37.56
C GLY A 775 0.68 -7.47 -37.70
N ALA A 776 1.39 -7.29 -38.83
CA ALA A 776 2.63 -8.03 -39.11
C ALA A 776 3.76 -7.70 -38.10
N LEU A 777 3.85 -6.44 -37.68
CA LEU A 777 4.82 -6.03 -36.67
C LEU A 777 4.51 -6.68 -35.31
N ASN A 778 3.23 -6.69 -34.91
CA ASN A 778 2.80 -7.31 -33.67
C ASN A 778 3.00 -8.83 -33.67
N GLU A 779 2.80 -9.51 -34.80
CA GLU A 779 3.12 -10.95 -34.93
C GLU A 779 4.61 -11.23 -34.70
N ARG A 780 5.51 -10.45 -35.32
CA ARG A 780 6.96 -10.57 -35.09
C ARG A 780 7.34 -10.32 -33.63
N LEU A 781 6.78 -9.28 -33.01
CA LEU A 781 7.04 -8.94 -31.60
C LEU A 781 6.45 -9.96 -30.63
N ARG A 782 5.27 -10.53 -30.92
CA ARG A 782 4.71 -11.66 -30.15
C ARG A 782 5.59 -12.90 -30.23
N SER A 783 6.15 -13.19 -31.40
CA SER A 783 7.13 -14.27 -31.57
C SER A 783 8.37 -14.05 -30.70
N LEU A 784 8.92 -12.83 -30.69
CA LEU A 784 10.03 -12.46 -29.79
C LEU A 784 9.65 -12.65 -28.32
N LEU A 785 8.50 -12.15 -27.90
CA LEU A 785 8.01 -12.27 -26.53
C LEU A 785 7.87 -13.75 -26.14
N MET A 786 7.32 -14.59 -27.01
CA MET A 786 7.22 -16.03 -26.76
C MET A 786 8.58 -16.69 -26.51
N LEU A 787 9.62 -16.32 -27.28
CA LEU A 787 10.97 -16.83 -27.04
C LEU A 787 11.49 -16.42 -25.67
N MET A 788 11.29 -15.16 -25.27
CA MET A 788 11.70 -14.66 -23.95
C MET A 788 10.98 -15.37 -22.80
N LEU A 789 9.71 -15.70 -22.94
CA LEU A 789 8.95 -16.32 -21.85
C LEU A 789 9.22 -17.82 -21.70
N CYS A 790 9.82 -18.44 -22.71
CA CYS A 790 10.26 -19.83 -22.69
C CYS A 790 11.70 -20.01 -22.16
N VAL A 791 12.38 -18.94 -21.72
CA VAL A 791 13.71 -19.05 -21.10
C VAL A 791 13.61 -19.33 -19.59
N PRO A 792 14.61 -20.00 -18.98
CA PRO A 792 14.63 -20.27 -17.54
C PRO A 792 14.47 -18.99 -16.68
N GLU A 793 15.07 -17.88 -17.09
CA GLU A 793 15.04 -16.61 -16.38
C GLU A 793 13.61 -16.02 -16.23
N HIS A 794 12.67 -16.41 -17.11
CA HIS A 794 11.27 -16.04 -16.95
C HIS A 794 10.52 -16.95 -15.97
N GLN A 795 10.94 -18.20 -15.82
CA GLN A 795 10.31 -19.16 -14.90
C GLN A 795 10.64 -18.88 -13.43
N LEU A 796 11.66 -18.04 -13.20
CA LEU A 796 12.15 -17.65 -11.89
C LEU A 796 11.69 -16.23 -11.49
N SER A 797 11.66 -15.97 -10.18
CA SER A 797 11.35 -14.67 -9.56
C SER A 797 12.35 -14.29 -8.49
#